data_AF-A0A364N6G6-F1
#
_entry.id   AF-A0A364N6G6-F1
#
_cell.length_a   1.000
_cell.length_b   1.000
_cell.length_c   1.000
_cell.angle_alpha   90.00
_cell.angle_beta   90.00
_cell.angle_gamma   90.00
#
_symmetry.space_group_name_H-M   'P 1'
#
loop_
_entity.id
_entity.type
_entity.pdbx_description
1 polymer ?
#
loop_
_entity_poly.entity_id
_entity_poly.type
_entity_poly.pdbx_seq_one_letter_code
_entity_poly.pdbx_strand_id
1 'polypeptide(L)'
;MYFPLLGALSGLLLTVASQSTFTPARPPSLPLAVKSPYLSAWGQTLGWTGLIKVDGNTLVWMGAPDGYTDLVNQTSFEYTSTKSIFTFHANDKVQLKVTFLSPLTPTDLKRQSLLFSYMDVEVTSLDGFEHNVQVYTDISAEWVSGDVTATAEWTLGTTSDGIYYHKVWKQDQQVFNEFSDRAQWGNWYYSTKSVEGLTYKSGADFEVRDAFDNDGKLDNGQDSEFRAINAGWPVFGYALDMQSVGSEARSQLFTIGLCQDEAIQFLGADGLTTLPSFWRSYFGNDLSALSFFYNDYAEFTSLSTQLDDKISSDSKAAAGDDYAILTTLAARQAFGATQLVGTERKHYLFLKEISSNGNTQTVDVIYPASPIFYYTNPELMKLMLDPHFENQESGHYPNKYAIHDLGTHYPNATGHPDGQDEPMPLEECGNHMAMMLAYVQRSGNTDYIKEHYTILKQWVEYLIQDSLIPAEQLSTDDFAGRLVNQTNLALKGIIGIEAMSKMSGLIGETADADNYTSIAHDYITKWEEFGVNKAANPPHSILTYNNDSTHGLLYNLYNDRLLSLNLVPQEVYDIQSSFYPTIEQKYGVPLDTRHPFYTKSDWEIFCAAIASQETRDMFISDLVKWVNETPNSKAFTDLYETNDGEQPDGIDFKARPVMGGMFALLLLDGDGNSAPGKLL
;
A
#
# COMPACT_ATOMS: atom_id res chain seq x y z
N MET A 1 -23.86 3.83 4.34
CA MET A 1 -24.21 4.81 5.39
C MET A 1 -23.23 4.55 6.53
N TYR A 2 -22.18 5.38 6.65
CA TYR A 2 -21.08 5.18 7.60
C TYR A 2 -21.55 5.49 9.02
N PHE A 3 -21.48 4.53 9.94
CA PHE A 3 -21.63 4.80 11.37
C PHE A 3 -20.24 4.84 12.01
N PRO A 4 -19.75 6.01 12.45
CA PRO A 4 -18.61 6.10 13.33
C PRO A 4 -19.12 5.78 14.75
N LEU A 5 -18.76 4.62 15.29
CA LEU A 5 -19.04 4.33 16.68
C LEU A 5 -17.86 4.85 17.52
N LEU A 6 -17.88 6.17 17.80
CA LEU A 6 -17.37 6.82 19.02
C LEU A 6 -17.45 8.35 18.87
N GLY A 7 -18.49 8.97 19.46
CA GLY A 7 -18.69 10.41 19.49
C GLY A 7 -19.89 10.85 20.37
N ALA A 8 -19.67 10.81 21.69
CA ALA A 8 -20.41 11.42 22.83
C ALA A 8 -21.85 11.98 22.69
N LEU A 9 -22.76 11.50 23.56
CA LEU A 9 -23.73 12.36 24.27
C LEU A 9 -24.14 11.78 25.63
N SER A 10 -24.14 12.65 26.63
CA SER A 10 -24.31 12.44 28.07
C SER A 10 -25.74 12.05 28.50
N GLY A 11 -25.87 11.09 29.43
CA GLY A 11 -27.02 10.97 30.33
C GLY A 11 -27.47 9.55 30.70
N LEU A 12 -27.02 9.05 31.87
CA LEU A 12 -27.59 7.96 32.68
C LEU A 12 -27.92 6.59 32.02
N LEU A 13 -26.94 5.70 32.02
CA LEU A 13 -26.93 4.38 32.71
C LEU A 13 -25.61 3.71 32.36
N LEU A 14 -24.70 3.60 33.34
CA LEU A 14 -23.40 2.93 33.20
C LEU A 14 -23.62 1.42 32.98
N THR A 15 -23.71 1.01 31.73
CA THR A 15 -23.10 -0.25 31.29
C THR A 15 -21.72 0.13 30.78
N VAL A 16 -20.68 -0.28 31.50
CA VAL A 16 -19.31 -0.12 31.03
C VAL A 16 -19.14 -1.10 29.89
N ALA A 17 -19.40 -0.66 28.65
CA ALA A 17 -18.85 -1.35 27.50
C ALA A 17 -17.33 -1.27 27.67
N SER A 18 -16.66 -2.42 27.79
CA SER A 18 -15.19 -2.45 27.85
C SER A 18 -14.67 -1.78 26.59
N GLN A 19 -13.86 -0.73 26.73
CA GLN A 19 -13.22 -0.08 25.59
C GLN A 19 -12.28 -1.09 24.93
N SER A 20 -12.42 -1.33 23.62
CA SER A 20 -11.52 -2.21 22.86
C SER A 20 -10.08 -1.72 23.04
N THR A 21 -9.16 -2.63 23.32
CA THR A 21 -7.72 -2.33 23.28
C THR A 21 -7.21 -2.42 21.85
N PHE A 22 -6.15 -1.68 21.54
CA PHE A 22 -5.49 -1.69 20.24
C PHE A 22 -4.00 -1.91 20.43
N THR A 23 -3.38 -2.73 19.58
CA THR A 23 -1.94 -3.01 19.63
C THR A 23 -1.38 -3.13 18.21
N PRO A 24 -0.24 -2.47 17.88
CA PRO A 24 0.54 -1.56 18.73
C PRO A 24 -0.08 -0.16 18.93
N ALA A 25 -1.02 0.26 18.08
CA ALA A 25 -1.72 1.55 18.17
C ALA A 25 -3.15 1.41 17.62
N ARG A 26 -4.00 2.43 17.73
CA ARG A 26 -5.29 2.43 16.99
C ARG A 26 -5.04 2.88 15.55
N PRO A 27 -5.17 2.02 14.52
CA PRO A 27 -4.99 2.48 13.14
C PRO A 27 -6.22 3.26 12.65
N PRO A 28 -6.08 4.12 11.62
CA PRO A 28 -7.21 4.82 11.01
C PRO A 28 -8.20 3.88 10.32
N SER A 29 -7.72 2.75 9.80
CA SER A 29 -8.52 1.74 9.08
C SER A 29 -7.92 0.35 9.30
N LEU A 30 -8.76 -0.68 9.20
CA LEU A 30 -8.43 -2.07 9.54
C LEU A 30 -8.26 -2.91 8.26
N PRO A 31 -7.05 -3.37 7.92
CA PRO A 31 -6.81 -4.18 6.72
C PRO A 31 -7.25 -5.63 6.87
N LEU A 32 -8.32 -6.02 6.17
CA LEU A 32 -8.85 -7.38 6.19
C LEU A 32 -8.24 -8.27 5.10
N ALA A 33 -8.23 -7.80 3.84
CA ALA A 33 -7.64 -8.54 2.73
C ALA A 33 -7.00 -7.58 1.73
N VAL A 34 -5.69 -7.38 1.82
CA VAL A 34 -4.93 -6.40 1.03
C VAL A 34 -3.74 -7.09 0.37
N LYS A 35 -3.84 -7.38 -0.93
CA LYS A 35 -2.84 -8.17 -1.68
C LYS A 35 -2.47 -7.63 -3.05
N SER A 36 -3.34 -6.81 -3.67
CA SER A 36 -3.15 -6.21 -4.99
C SER A 36 -4.12 -5.04 -5.20
N PRO A 37 -3.98 -4.22 -6.26
CA PRO A 37 -4.87 -3.09 -6.51
C PRO A 37 -6.36 -3.43 -6.45
N TYR A 38 -6.73 -4.65 -6.87
CA TYR A 38 -8.12 -5.12 -6.90
C TYR A 38 -8.52 -6.05 -5.76
N LEU A 39 -7.57 -6.53 -4.95
CA LEU A 39 -7.86 -7.19 -3.67
C LEU A 39 -7.37 -6.28 -2.53
N SER A 40 -8.20 -5.30 -2.18
CA SER A 40 -7.89 -4.23 -1.22
C SER A 40 -9.10 -3.92 -0.32
N ALA A 41 -9.23 -4.65 0.78
CA ALA A 41 -10.40 -4.65 1.66
C ALA A 41 -10.08 -4.07 3.05
N TRP A 42 -10.41 -2.78 3.26
CA TRP A 42 -10.10 -2.05 4.51
C TRP A 42 -10.85 -0.73 4.77
N GLY A 43 -11.58 -0.17 3.78
CA GLY A 43 -12.30 1.11 3.96
C GLY A 43 -13.38 1.39 2.92
N GLN A 44 -13.83 0.36 2.18
CA GLN A 44 -14.90 0.43 1.17
C GLN A 44 -16.03 -0.54 1.55
N THR A 45 -17.19 -0.47 0.90
CA THR A 45 -18.25 -1.48 1.09
C THR A 45 -17.70 -2.85 0.71
N LEU A 46 -17.41 -3.69 1.71
CA LEU A 46 -16.77 -4.97 1.48
C LEU A 46 -17.74 -6.04 1.02
N GLY A 47 -19.04 -5.91 1.28
CA GLY A 47 -19.99 -6.99 0.99
C GLY A 47 -19.56 -8.29 1.67
N TRP A 48 -19.11 -8.22 2.92
CA TRP A 48 -18.63 -9.37 3.69
C TRP A 48 -19.30 -9.37 5.05
N THR A 49 -19.99 -10.46 5.37
CA THR A 49 -20.77 -10.61 6.60
C THR A 49 -20.27 -11.80 7.42
N GLY A 50 -20.32 -11.65 8.74
CA GLY A 50 -20.03 -12.71 9.70
C GLY A 50 -21.07 -12.75 10.81
N LEU A 51 -21.68 -13.91 11.03
CA LEU A 51 -22.60 -14.19 12.13
C LEU A 51 -22.09 -15.35 13.00
N ILE A 52 -22.43 -15.35 14.28
CA ILE A 52 -22.15 -16.47 15.20
C ILE A 52 -23.41 -16.76 16.01
N LYS A 53 -23.77 -18.03 16.15
CA LYS A 53 -24.88 -18.49 16.98
C LYS A 53 -24.34 -19.22 18.20
N VAL A 54 -24.66 -18.73 19.39
CA VAL A 54 -24.18 -19.29 20.68
C VAL A 54 -25.39 -19.64 21.54
N ASP A 55 -25.57 -20.92 21.82
CA ASP A 55 -26.71 -21.46 22.57
C ASP A 55 -28.07 -20.96 22.04
N GLY A 56 -28.18 -20.83 20.71
CA GLY A 56 -29.40 -20.41 20.02
C GLY A 56 -29.53 -18.92 19.74
N ASN A 57 -28.63 -18.07 20.27
CA ASN A 57 -28.65 -16.62 20.04
C ASN A 57 -27.65 -16.23 18.95
N THR A 58 -28.12 -15.55 17.90
CA THR A 58 -27.29 -15.09 16.78
C THR A 58 -26.75 -13.68 17.04
N LEU A 59 -25.47 -13.46 16.75
CA LEU A 59 -24.80 -12.16 16.84
C LEU A 59 -23.97 -11.87 15.59
N VAL A 60 -23.84 -10.60 15.24
CA VAL A 60 -22.96 -10.12 14.16
C VAL A 60 -21.55 -9.92 14.70
N TRP A 61 -20.55 -10.45 13.99
CA TRP A 61 -19.12 -10.22 14.28
C TRP A 61 -18.36 -9.54 13.14
N MET A 62 -18.96 -9.45 11.94
CA MET A 62 -18.38 -8.71 10.82
C MET A 62 -19.48 -8.21 9.88
N GLY A 63 -19.28 -7.02 9.32
CA GLY A 63 -20.25 -6.36 8.44
C GLY A 63 -21.39 -5.68 9.21
N ALA A 64 -22.38 -5.21 8.45
CA ALA A 64 -23.58 -4.56 8.98
C ALA A 64 -24.82 -5.05 8.21
N PRO A 65 -25.17 -6.36 8.31
CA PRO A 65 -26.30 -6.91 7.58
C PRO A 65 -27.62 -6.32 8.10
N ASP A 66 -28.51 -5.96 7.17
CA ASP A 66 -29.83 -5.41 7.49
C ASP A 66 -30.64 -6.39 8.34
N GLY A 67 -31.29 -5.88 9.39
CA GLY A 67 -32.14 -6.68 10.28
C GLY A 67 -31.45 -7.31 11.49
N TYR A 68 -30.12 -7.26 11.58
CA TYR A 68 -29.35 -7.79 12.71
C TYR A 68 -28.76 -6.68 13.57
N THR A 69 -29.13 -6.63 14.85
CA THR A 69 -28.68 -5.58 15.79
C THR A 69 -27.85 -6.10 16.96
N ASP A 70 -27.88 -7.40 17.21
CA ASP A 70 -27.12 -8.00 18.30
C ASP A 70 -25.68 -8.20 17.85
N LEU A 71 -24.76 -7.43 18.44
CA LEU A 71 -23.34 -7.43 18.09
C LEU A 71 -22.54 -8.21 19.12
N VAL A 72 -21.50 -8.90 18.67
CA VAL A 72 -20.44 -9.35 19.59
C VAL A 72 -19.72 -8.13 20.19
N ASN A 73 -19.10 -8.31 21.35
CA ASN A 73 -18.29 -7.28 21.98
C ASN A 73 -16.83 -7.41 21.55
N GLN A 74 -16.30 -6.46 20.75
CA GLN A 74 -14.88 -6.42 20.40
C GLN A 74 -14.05 -6.00 21.62
N THR A 75 -13.20 -6.90 22.11
CA THR A 75 -12.36 -6.66 23.29
C THR A 75 -10.96 -6.21 22.92
N SER A 76 -10.43 -6.67 21.79
CA SER A 76 -9.14 -6.20 21.28
C SER A 76 -9.03 -6.26 19.76
N PHE A 77 -8.17 -5.40 19.22
CA PHE A 77 -7.64 -5.47 17.87
C PHE A 77 -6.12 -5.40 17.91
N GLU A 78 -5.46 -6.36 17.28
CA GLU A 78 -4.01 -6.41 17.12
C GLU A 78 -3.67 -6.46 15.63
N TYR A 79 -2.59 -5.80 15.21
CA TYR A 79 -2.08 -5.93 13.85
C TYR A 79 -0.56 -6.05 13.82
N THR A 80 -0.11 -6.81 12.84
CA THR A 80 1.29 -6.87 12.41
C THR A 80 1.40 -6.30 11.00
N SER A 81 2.58 -6.38 10.40
CA SER A 81 2.82 -6.01 9.00
C SER A 81 2.07 -6.88 8.01
N THR A 82 1.55 -8.04 8.41
CA THR A 82 0.83 -8.98 7.52
C THR A 82 -0.50 -9.51 8.06
N LYS A 83 -0.76 -9.37 9.37
CA LYS A 83 -2.02 -9.80 10.01
C LYS A 83 -2.86 -8.67 10.62
N SER A 84 -4.16 -8.92 10.68
CA SER A 84 -5.14 -8.20 11.52
C SER A 84 -5.92 -9.22 12.34
N ILE A 85 -5.89 -9.07 13.66
CA ILE A 85 -6.37 -10.06 14.63
C ILE A 85 -7.41 -9.38 15.51
N PHE A 86 -8.65 -9.86 15.41
CA PHE A 86 -9.76 -9.39 16.23
C PHE A 86 -10.05 -10.39 17.33
N THR A 87 -10.31 -9.90 18.53
CA THR A 87 -10.87 -10.71 19.62
C THR A 87 -12.24 -10.16 19.99
N PHE A 88 -13.24 -11.03 19.96
CA PHE A 88 -14.62 -10.71 20.32
C PHE A 88 -15.12 -11.65 21.41
N HIS A 89 -16.01 -11.16 22.27
CA HIS A 89 -16.80 -11.98 23.18
C HIS A 89 -18.24 -12.04 22.67
N ALA A 90 -18.76 -13.26 22.50
CA ALA A 90 -20.14 -13.50 22.11
C ALA A 90 -20.95 -13.99 23.32
N ASN A 91 -21.97 -13.23 23.72
CA ASN A 91 -22.82 -13.48 24.89
C ASN A 91 -22.06 -13.69 26.21
N ASP A 92 -20.84 -13.15 26.34
CA ASP A 92 -19.92 -13.40 27.48
C ASP A 92 -19.67 -14.90 27.78
N LYS A 93 -19.88 -15.77 26.79
CA LYS A 93 -19.80 -17.23 26.90
C LYS A 93 -18.64 -17.82 26.10
N VAL A 94 -18.43 -17.31 24.89
CA VAL A 94 -17.35 -17.77 24.01
C VAL A 94 -16.52 -16.59 23.52
N GLN A 95 -15.24 -16.83 23.35
CA GLN A 95 -14.32 -15.94 22.67
C GLN A 95 -14.22 -16.36 21.20
N LEU A 96 -14.40 -15.39 20.31
CA LEU A 96 -14.16 -15.51 18.87
C LEU A 96 -12.89 -14.73 18.54
N LYS A 97 -11.86 -15.43 18.04
CA LYS A 97 -10.61 -14.83 17.54
C LYS A 97 -10.58 -14.97 16.02
N VAL A 98 -10.58 -13.84 15.32
CA VAL A 98 -10.56 -13.81 13.85
C VAL A 98 -9.23 -13.23 13.37
N THR A 99 -8.43 -14.05 12.68
CA THR A 99 -7.15 -13.65 12.12
C THR A 99 -7.26 -13.52 10.61
N PHE A 100 -7.17 -12.29 10.13
CA PHE A 100 -6.97 -11.99 8.72
C PHE A 100 -5.47 -11.99 8.42
N LEU A 101 -5.06 -12.74 7.40
CA LEU A 101 -3.66 -12.79 6.95
C LEU A 101 -3.60 -12.42 5.46
N SER A 102 -2.91 -11.33 5.16
CA SER A 102 -2.56 -10.91 3.81
C SER A 102 -1.05 -11.12 3.62
N PRO A 103 -0.62 -12.29 3.11
CA PRO A 103 0.79 -12.64 3.14
C PRO A 103 1.64 -11.77 2.21
N LEU A 104 2.82 -11.39 2.68
CA LEU A 104 3.85 -10.73 1.89
C LEU A 104 5.07 -11.65 1.82
N THR A 105 5.51 -11.99 0.61
CA THR A 105 6.64 -12.88 0.35
C THR A 105 7.57 -12.28 -0.72
N PRO A 106 8.24 -11.14 -0.45
CA PRO A 106 8.94 -10.36 -1.48
C PRO A 106 10.07 -11.09 -2.21
N THR A 107 10.59 -12.17 -1.62
CA THR A 107 11.67 -13.01 -2.18
C THR A 107 11.20 -14.35 -2.77
N ASP A 108 9.91 -14.69 -2.65
CA ASP A 108 9.27 -15.85 -3.29
C ASP A 108 8.20 -15.35 -4.26
N LEU A 109 8.59 -15.14 -5.52
CA LEU A 109 7.71 -14.55 -6.53
C LEU A 109 6.52 -15.46 -6.89
N LYS A 110 6.64 -16.79 -6.72
CA LYS A 110 5.52 -17.71 -6.90
C LYS A 110 4.43 -17.40 -5.89
N ARG A 111 4.78 -17.34 -4.60
CA ARG A 111 3.84 -17.01 -3.53
C ARG A 111 3.35 -15.57 -3.60
N GLN A 112 4.24 -14.62 -3.90
CA GLN A 112 3.90 -13.20 -3.97
C GLN A 112 2.88 -12.93 -5.08
N SER A 113 2.92 -13.70 -6.18
CA SER A 113 2.03 -13.52 -7.33
C SER A 113 0.58 -13.96 -7.11
N LEU A 114 0.29 -14.70 -6.03
CA LEU A 114 -1.07 -15.13 -5.70
C LEU A 114 -1.85 -13.96 -5.11
N LEU A 115 -3.02 -13.68 -5.69
CA LEU A 115 -3.93 -12.61 -5.26
C LEU A 115 -5.00 -13.18 -4.31
N PHE A 116 -4.55 -13.72 -3.18
CA PHE A 116 -5.40 -14.35 -2.18
C PHE A 116 -5.06 -13.86 -0.76
N SER A 117 -6.02 -13.98 0.14
CA SER A 117 -5.92 -13.66 1.57
C SER A 117 -6.66 -14.72 2.40
N TYR A 118 -6.26 -14.89 3.65
CA TYR A 118 -6.88 -15.83 4.60
C TYR A 118 -7.72 -15.10 5.63
N MET A 119 -8.74 -15.80 6.13
CA MET A 119 -9.47 -15.48 7.35
C MET A 119 -9.60 -16.77 8.18
N ASP A 120 -8.89 -16.84 9.29
CA ASP A 120 -8.96 -17.95 10.25
C ASP A 120 -9.89 -17.56 11.39
N VAL A 121 -10.93 -18.37 11.63
CA VAL A 121 -11.95 -18.11 12.64
C VAL A 121 -11.83 -19.18 13.73
N GLU A 122 -11.37 -18.77 14.91
CA GLU A 122 -11.18 -19.63 16.08
C GLU A 122 -12.22 -19.29 17.17
N VAL A 123 -12.84 -20.31 17.76
CA VAL A 123 -13.80 -20.17 18.87
C VAL A 123 -13.37 -21.04 20.05
N THR A 124 -13.42 -20.46 21.25
CA THR A 124 -13.17 -21.18 22.52
C THR A 124 -14.14 -20.72 23.61
N SER A 125 -14.44 -21.58 24.57
CA SER A 125 -15.23 -21.23 25.75
C SER A 125 -14.48 -20.21 26.61
N LEU A 126 -15.19 -19.16 27.02
CA LEU A 126 -14.68 -18.10 27.89
C LEU A 126 -14.93 -18.42 29.37
N ASP A 127 -16.02 -19.13 29.68
CA ASP A 127 -16.47 -19.41 31.05
C ASP A 127 -16.13 -20.83 31.53
N GLY A 128 -15.55 -21.66 30.66
CA GLY A 128 -15.16 -23.04 30.94
C GLY A 128 -16.29 -24.06 30.82
N PHE A 129 -17.49 -23.65 30.40
CA PHE A 129 -18.58 -24.55 30.05
C PHE A 129 -18.59 -24.88 28.56
N GLU A 130 -19.30 -25.96 28.22
CA GLU A 130 -19.55 -26.38 26.86
C GLU A 130 -20.71 -25.58 26.26
N HIS A 131 -20.49 -24.98 25.10
CA HIS A 131 -21.50 -24.19 24.38
C HIS A 131 -21.81 -24.76 23.01
N ASN A 132 -23.07 -24.70 22.61
CA ASN A 132 -23.45 -25.02 21.24
C ASN A 132 -23.14 -23.83 20.33
N VAL A 133 -22.24 -24.01 19.37
CA VAL A 133 -21.73 -22.92 18.52
C VAL A 133 -21.91 -23.23 17.04
N GLN A 134 -22.46 -22.28 16.29
CA GLN A 134 -22.42 -22.24 14.83
C GLN A 134 -21.78 -20.94 14.36
N VAL A 135 -20.97 -21.01 13.30
CA VAL A 135 -20.35 -19.82 12.67
C VAL A 135 -20.84 -19.71 11.23
N TYR A 136 -21.14 -18.50 10.80
CA TYR A 136 -21.55 -18.18 9.44
C TYR A 136 -20.74 -17.02 8.88
N THR A 137 -20.48 -17.08 7.58
CA THR A 137 -19.90 -15.96 6.84
C THR A 137 -20.25 -16.04 5.35
N ASP A 138 -20.52 -14.87 4.75
CA ASP A 138 -20.79 -14.72 3.32
C ASP A 138 -20.00 -13.58 2.70
N ILE A 139 -19.72 -13.70 1.41
CA ILE A 139 -19.42 -12.54 0.56
C ILE A 139 -20.62 -12.26 -0.36
N SER A 140 -20.83 -11.01 -0.74
CA SER A 140 -21.84 -10.60 -1.71
C SER A 140 -21.28 -10.51 -3.14
N ALA A 141 -22.16 -10.34 -4.12
CA ALA A 141 -21.75 -10.09 -5.50
C ALA A 141 -21.06 -8.72 -5.70
N GLU A 142 -21.02 -7.85 -4.69
CA GLU A 142 -20.35 -6.54 -4.79
C GLU A 142 -18.85 -6.67 -5.07
N TRP A 143 -18.22 -7.79 -4.73
CA TRP A 143 -16.81 -8.04 -5.03
C TRP A 143 -16.49 -8.01 -6.54
N VAL A 144 -17.45 -8.34 -7.41
CA VAL A 144 -17.18 -8.53 -8.85
C VAL A 144 -17.18 -7.24 -9.67
N SER A 145 -17.70 -6.14 -9.12
CA SER A 145 -17.80 -4.84 -9.81
C SER A 145 -18.15 -3.70 -8.86
N GLY A 146 -17.65 -2.49 -9.12
CA GLY A 146 -18.15 -1.27 -8.48
C GLY A 146 -19.50 -0.78 -9.04
N ASP A 147 -19.88 -1.24 -10.24
CA ASP A 147 -21.21 -1.00 -10.81
C ASP A 147 -22.20 -2.04 -10.26
N VAL A 148 -22.97 -1.64 -9.26
CA VAL A 148 -23.97 -2.51 -8.61
C VAL A 148 -25.17 -2.86 -9.52
N THR A 149 -25.26 -2.29 -10.71
CA THR A 149 -26.28 -2.66 -11.71
C THR A 149 -25.81 -3.78 -12.64
N ALA A 150 -24.50 -4.11 -12.62
CA ALA A 150 -23.94 -5.20 -13.40
C ALA A 150 -24.50 -6.55 -12.95
N THR A 151 -24.73 -7.45 -13.91
CA THR A 151 -25.15 -8.82 -13.62
C THR A 151 -23.97 -9.66 -13.17
N ALA A 152 -24.11 -10.28 -12.00
CA ALA A 152 -23.17 -11.25 -11.48
C ALA A 152 -23.62 -12.67 -11.84
N GLU A 153 -22.65 -13.53 -12.12
CA GLU A 153 -22.81 -14.95 -12.38
C GLU A 153 -21.96 -15.73 -11.38
N TRP A 154 -22.42 -16.91 -10.98
CA TRP A 154 -21.76 -17.69 -9.94
C TRP A 154 -21.95 -19.19 -10.09
N THR A 155 -21.04 -19.94 -9.49
CA THR A 155 -21.11 -21.40 -9.38
C THR A 155 -20.50 -21.85 -8.05
N LEU A 156 -20.94 -23.01 -7.57
CA LEU A 156 -20.27 -23.71 -6.47
C LEU A 156 -19.45 -24.88 -7.03
N GLY A 157 -18.29 -25.15 -6.45
CA GLY A 157 -17.52 -26.35 -6.74
C GLY A 157 -16.69 -26.84 -5.56
N THR A 158 -15.98 -27.93 -5.81
CA THR A 158 -15.02 -28.50 -4.87
C THR A 158 -13.76 -28.88 -5.62
N THR A 159 -12.59 -28.57 -5.07
CA THR A 159 -11.31 -29.06 -5.59
C THR A 159 -11.16 -30.56 -5.32
N SER A 160 -10.28 -31.24 -6.05
CA SER A 160 -10.05 -32.69 -5.89
C SER A 160 -9.53 -33.08 -4.49
N ASP A 161 -8.95 -32.13 -3.77
CA ASP A 161 -8.45 -32.29 -2.40
C ASP A 161 -9.45 -31.80 -1.34
N GLY A 162 -10.68 -31.46 -1.69
CA GLY A 162 -11.78 -31.22 -0.74
C GLY A 162 -11.91 -29.80 -0.20
N ILE A 163 -11.55 -28.79 -1.00
CA ILE A 163 -11.80 -27.37 -0.71
C ILE A 163 -13.08 -26.96 -1.45
N TYR A 164 -14.13 -26.60 -0.72
CA TYR A 164 -15.32 -25.99 -1.30
C TYR A 164 -15.03 -24.54 -1.69
N TYR A 165 -15.59 -24.10 -2.81
CA TYR A 165 -15.51 -22.72 -3.23
C TYR A 165 -16.82 -22.26 -3.87
N HIS A 166 -17.21 -21.03 -3.55
CA HIS A 166 -18.08 -20.21 -4.38
C HIS A 166 -17.20 -19.46 -5.36
N LYS A 167 -17.48 -19.60 -6.65
CA LYS A 167 -16.87 -18.82 -7.73
C LYS A 167 -17.88 -17.77 -8.20
N VAL A 168 -17.47 -16.51 -8.26
CA VAL A 168 -18.35 -15.36 -8.60
C VAL A 168 -17.63 -14.44 -9.60
N TRP A 169 -18.32 -13.97 -10.64
CA TRP A 169 -17.77 -13.03 -11.62
C TRP A 169 -18.85 -12.12 -12.22
N LYS A 170 -18.43 -11.03 -12.86
CA LYS A 170 -19.31 -10.19 -13.69
C LYS A 170 -19.61 -10.92 -15.00
N GLN A 171 -20.88 -11.12 -15.35
CA GLN A 171 -21.26 -11.92 -16.52
C GLN A 171 -20.69 -11.34 -17.84
N ASP A 172 -20.76 -10.02 -18.01
CA ASP A 172 -20.12 -9.31 -19.13
C ASP A 172 -18.76 -8.76 -18.70
N GLN A 173 -17.70 -9.59 -18.73
CA GLN A 173 -16.37 -9.18 -18.30
C GLN A 173 -15.73 -8.19 -19.27
N GLN A 174 -15.21 -7.09 -18.72
CA GLN A 174 -14.48 -6.06 -19.47
C GLN A 174 -13.02 -6.07 -19.01
N VAL A 175 -12.17 -6.76 -19.76
CA VAL A 175 -10.74 -6.87 -19.43
C VAL A 175 -10.07 -5.50 -19.53
N PHE A 176 -9.16 -5.21 -18.61
CA PHE A 176 -8.43 -3.94 -18.49
C PHE A 176 -9.32 -2.71 -18.24
N ASN A 177 -10.48 -2.93 -17.61
CA ASN A 177 -11.40 -1.87 -17.23
C ASN A 177 -11.73 -1.92 -15.73
N GLU A 178 -11.95 -0.76 -15.13
CA GLU A 178 -12.38 -0.64 -13.75
C GLU A 178 -13.58 0.29 -13.58
N PHE A 179 -14.30 0.10 -12.49
CA PHE A 179 -15.38 0.98 -12.06
C PHE A 179 -15.24 1.21 -10.56
N SER A 180 -15.08 2.47 -10.15
CA SER A 180 -14.85 2.85 -8.75
C SER A 180 -13.74 2.01 -8.08
N ASP A 181 -12.57 1.97 -8.72
CA ASP A 181 -11.38 1.21 -8.30
C ASP A 181 -11.56 -0.32 -8.21
N ARG A 182 -12.61 -0.89 -8.81
CA ARG A 182 -12.81 -2.35 -8.90
C ARG A 182 -12.68 -2.84 -10.33
N ALA A 183 -11.88 -3.90 -10.52
CA ALA A 183 -11.79 -4.59 -11.79
C ALA A 183 -13.17 -5.02 -12.31
N GLN A 184 -13.36 -4.92 -13.62
CA GLN A 184 -14.56 -5.37 -14.32
C GLN A 184 -14.40 -6.78 -14.94
N TRP A 185 -13.33 -7.50 -14.58
CA TRP A 185 -13.04 -8.87 -15.03
C TRP A 185 -12.28 -9.66 -13.95
N GLY A 186 -12.28 -10.98 -14.10
CA GLY A 186 -11.67 -11.92 -13.17
C GLY A 186 -12.69 -12.75 -12.39
N ASN A 187 -12.20 -13.85 -11.84
CA ASN A 187 -12.98 -14.81 -11.07
C ASN A 187 -12.66 -14.67 -9.59
N TRP A 188 -13.65 -14.34 -8.77
CA TRP A 188 -13.54 -14.35 -7.32
C TRP A 188 -13.81 -15.75 -6.79
N TYR A 189 -12.99 -16.21 -5.85
CA TYR A 189 -13.16 -17.47 -5.14
C TYR A 189 -13.26 -17.20 -3.65
N TYR A 190 -14.37 -17.62 -3.04
CA TYR A 190 -14.56 -17.66 -1.59
C TYR A 190 -14.70 -19.10 -1.11
N SER A 191 -13.75 -19.56 -0.30
CA SER A 191 -13.51 -20.98 -0.15
C SER A 191 -13.09 -21.41 1.26
N THR A 192 -13.34 -22.67 1.55
CA THR A 192 -13.04 -23.29 2.85
C THR A 192 -12.94 -24.81 2.72
N LYS A 193 -12.27 -25.51 3.65
CA LYS A 193 -12.20 -26.99 3.63
C LYS A 193 -13.57 -27.59 3.94
N SER A 194 -13.96 -28.60 3.17
CA SER A 194 -15.09 -29.46 3.53
C SER A 194 -14.79 -30.20 4.83
N VAL A 195 -15.57 -29.91 5.87
CA VAL A 195 -15.53 -30.58 7.17
C VAL A 195 -16.94 -31.04 7.57
N GLU A 196 -17.04 -31.90 8.56
CA GLU A 196 -18.34 -32.27 9.15
C GLU A 196 -19.05 -31.03 9.72
N GLY A 197 -20.37 -30.93 9.51
CA GLY A 197 -21.15 -29.78 9.96
C GLY A 197 -21.11 -28.55 9.05
N LEU A 198 -20.27 -28.53 8.01
CA LEU A 198 -20.24 -27.46 7.02
C LEU A 198 -21.43 -27.58 6.05
N THR A 199 -22.13 -26.47 5.87
CA THR A 199 -23.21 -26.27 4.89
C THR A 199 -22.98 -24.98 4.13
N TYR A 200 -23.58 -24.84 2.95
CA TYR A 200 -23.43 -23.66 2.11
C TYR A 200 -24.76 -23.22 1.52
N LYS A 201 -24.84 -21.99 1.01
CA LYS A 201 -25.96 -21.54 0.19
C LYS A 201 -25.55 -20.33 -0.65
N SER A 202 -26.00 -20.29 -1.89
CA SER A 202 -26.08 -19.03 -2.66
C SER A 202 -27.54 -18.59 -2.78
N GLY A 203 -27.80 -17.29 -2.78
CA GLY A 203 -29.15 -16.75 -2.79
C GLY A 203 -29.21 -15.26 -2.50
N ALA A 204 -30.42 -14.72 -2.35
CA ALA A 204 -30.58 -13.36 -1.87
C ALA A 204 -30.11 -13.23 -0.41
N ASP A 205 -29.53 -12.09 -0.06
CA ASP A 205 -28.88 -11.89 1.25
C ASP A 205 -29.78 -12.21 2.44
N PHE A 206 -31.02 -11.71 2.43
CA PHE A 206 -32.01 -11.99 3.47
C PHE A 206 -32.35 -13.49 3.56
N GLU A 207 -32.51 -14.20 2.43
CA GLU A 207 -32.85 -15.63 2.45
C GLU A 207 -31.73 -16.49 3.03
N VAL A 208 -30.48 -16.16 2.67
CA VAL A 208 -29.31 -16.93 3.10
C VAL A 208 -29.01 -16.68 4.57
N ARG A 209 -29.05 -15.41 5.01
CA ARG A 209 -28.78 -15.04 6.40
C ARG A 209 -29.91 -15.49 7.33
N ASP A 210 -31.17 -15.37 6.92
CA ASP A 210 -32.33 -15.86 7.71
C ASP A 210 -32.29 -17.38 7.88
N ALA A 211 -31.83 -18.14 6.88
CA ALA A 211 -31.68 -19.58 7.01
C ALA A 211 -30.71 -19.95 8.14
N PHE A 212 -29.56 -19.26 8.21
CA PHE A 212 -28.62 -19.42 9.32
C PHE A 212 -29.22 -18.95 10.66
N ASP A 213 -29.86 -17.78 10.68
CA ASP A 213 -30.43 -17.23 11.91
C ASP A 213 -31.51 -18.14 12.50
N ASN A 214 -32.35 -18.75 11.67
CA ASN A 214 -33.39 -19.67 12.15
C ASN A 214 -32.79 -21.02 12.58
N ASP A 215 -31.97 -21.64 11.73
CA ASP A 215 -31.63 -23.06 11.87
C ASP A 215 -30.19 -23.33 12.34
N GLY A 216 -29.32 -22.31 12.38
CA GLY A 216 -27.88 -22.46 12.63
C GLY A 216 -27.11 -23.13 11.49
N LYS A 217 -27.77 -23.40 10.35
CA LYS A 217 -27.20 -24.12 9.20
C LYS A 217 -27.85 -23.64 7.91
N LEU A 218 -27.26 -24.03 6.79
CA LEU A 218 -27.79 -23.80 5.46
C LEU A 218 -28.32 -25.11 4.85
N ASP A 219 -29.11 -25.01 3.78
CA ASP A 219 -29.78 -26.13 3.12
C ASP A 219 -28.97 -26.77 1.99
N ASN A 220 -27.72 -26.33 1.76
CA ASN A 220 -26.91 -26.70 0.59
C ASN A 220 -27.57 -26.29 -0.74
N GLY A 221 -28.43 -25.27 -0.71
CA GLY A 221 -29.10 -24.72 -1.87
C GLY A 221 -28.13 -23.97 -2.78
N GLN A 222 -28.32 -24.11 -4.08
CA GLN A 222 -27.57 -23.37 -5.09
C GLN A 222 -28.57 -22.59 -5.93
N ASP A 223 -28.53 -21.28 -5.79
CA ASP A 223 -29.28 -20.38 -6.64
C ASP A 223 -28.67 -20.37 -8.05
N SER A 224 -29.50 -20.54 -9.08
CA SER A 224 -29.11 -20.51 -10.49
C SER A 224 -29.68 -19.30 -11.24
N GLU A 225 -30.39 -18.41 -10.55
CA GLU A 225 -31.03 -17.23 -11.14
C GLU A 225 -30.09 -16.02 -11.03
N PHE A 226 -29.15 -15.94 -11.97
CA PHE A 226 -28.19 -14.84 -12.08
C PHE A 226 -28.87 -13.48 -12.27
N ARG A 227 -28.37 -12.44 -11.59
CA ARG A 227 -29.04 -11.15 -11.50
C ARG A 227 -28.08 -10.00 -11.26
N ALA A 228 -28.58 -8.77 -11.36
CA ALA A 228 -27.83 -7.56 -11.02
C ALA A 228 -27.37 -7.61 -9.54
N ILE A 229 -26.19 -7.08 -9.24
CA ILE A 229 -25.62 -7.07 -7.87
C ILE A 229 -26.60 -6.47 -6.86
N ASN A 230 -27.28 -5.38 -7.21
CA ASN A 230 -28.27 -4.73 -6.34
C ASN A 230 -29.66 -5.38 -6.33
N ALA A 231 -29.88 -6.46 -7.06
CA ALA A 231 -31.16 -7.18 -7.09
C ALA A 231 -31.15 -8.29 -6.03
N GLY A 232 -31.63 -7.98 -4.83
CA GLY A 232 -31.63 -8.93 -3.70
C GLY A 232 -30.24 -9.30 -3.21
N TRP A 233 -29.22 -8.48 -3.52
CA TRP A 233 -27.83 -8.59 -3.06
C TRP A 233 -27.34 -10.04 -2.99
N PRO A 234 -27.09 -10.72 -4.13
CA PRO A 234 -26.71 -12.13 -4.11
C PRO A 234 -25.50 -12.38 -3.19
N VAL A 235 -25.61 -13.34 -2.27
CA VAL A 235 -24.54 -13.72 -1.35
C VAL A 235 -24.16 -15.19 -1.46
N PHE A 236 -22.96 -15.49 -0.98
CA PHE A 236 -22.28 -16.77 -1.12
C PHE A 236 -21.81 -17.25 0.25
N GLY A 237 -22.72 -17.89 0.98
CA GLY A 237 -22.56 -18.19 2.40
C GLY A 237 -22.02 -19.59 2.68
N TYR A 238 -21.27 -19.67 3.77
CA TYR A 238 -20.96 -20.90 4.50
C TYR A 238 -21.52 -20.81 5.92
N ALA A 239 -22.06 -21.91 6.43
CA ALA A 239 -22.36 -22.10 7.85
C ALA A 239 -21.72 -23.39 8.35
N LEU A 240 -21.01 -23.30 9.47
CA LEU A 240 -20.35 -24.42 10.11
C LEU A 240 -20.95 -24.66 11.49
N ASP A 241 -21.52 -25.84 11.71
CA ASP A 241 -21.85 -26.33 13.05
C ASP A 241 -20.58 -26.81 13.75
N MET A 242 -20.05 -25.97 14.64
CA MET A 242 -18.87 -26.31 15.45
C MET A 242 -19.23 -27.24 16.61
N GLN A 243 -20.50 -27.63 16.77
CA GLN A 243 -21.02 -28.47 17.84
C GLN A 243 -20.72 -27.87 19.23
N SER A 244 -20.38 -28.72 20.19
CA SER A 244 -19.99 -28.35 21.55
C SER A 244 -18.56 -27.80 21.58
N VAL A 245 -18.42 -26.52 21.91
CA VAL A 245 -17.14 -25.82 22.09
C VAL A 245 -16.90 -25.63 23.59
N GLY A 246 -15.83 -26.24 24.09
CA GLY A 246 -15.31 -26.10 25.45
C GLY A 246 -14.00 -25.30 25.48
N SER A 247 -13.09 -25.67 26.38
CA SER A 247 -11.79 -24.98 26.52
C SER A 247 -10.79 -25.26 25.39
N GLU A 248 -10.96 -26.35 24.66
CA GLU A 248 -10.19 -26.62 23.44
C GLU A 248 -10.77 -25.81 22.28
N ALA A 249 -9.95 -24.94 21.71
CA ALA A 249 -10.37 -24.09 20.59
C ALA A 249 -10.70 -24.92 19.35
N ARG A 250 -11.76 -24.53 18.64
CA ARG A 250 -12.09 -25.04 17.31
C ARG A 250 -11.89 -23.93 16.29
N SER A 251 -11.32 -24.25 15.12
CA SER A 251 -11.09 -23.26 14.07
C SER A 251 -11.54 -23.73 12.69
N GLN A 252 -11.84 -22.76 11.83
CA GLN A 252 -12.08 -22.97 10.42
C GLN A 252 -11.39 -21.88 9.61
N LEU A 253 -10.65 -22.32 8.58
CA LEU A 253 -9.95 -21.44 7.66
C LEU A 253 -10.82 -21.12 6.44
N PHE A 254 -10.92 -19.85 6.11
CA PHE A 254 -11.52 -19.34 4.89
C PHE A 254 -10.46 -18.61 4.06
N THR A 255 -10.65 -18.60 2.74
CA THR A 255 -9.82 -17.81 1.83
C THR A 255 -10.68 -17.04 0.86
N ILE A 256 -10.22 -15.85 0.49
CA ILE A 256 -10.76 -15.07 -0.63
C ILE A 256 -9.64 -14.78 -1.62
N GLY A 257 -9.92 -14.86 -2.91
CA GLY A 257 -8.96 -14.42 -3.91
C GLY A 257 -9.55 -14.13 -5.27
N LEU A 258 -8.77 -13.41 -6.06
CA LEU A 258 -9.09 -12.95 -7.40
C LEU A 258 -8.16 -13.61 -8.41
N CYS A 259 -8.73 -14.40 -9.32
CA CYS A 259 -7.98 -14.98 -10.44
C CYS A 259 -8.27 -14.20 -11.72
N GLN A 260 -7.23 -13.55 -12.24
CA GLN A 260 -7.23 -12.89 -13.55
C GLN A 260 -6.15 -13.54 -14.40
N ASP A 261 -6.52 -14.15 -15.52
CA ASP A 261 -5.54 -14.72 -16.46
C ASP A 261 -4.71 -13.61 -17.11
N GLU A 262 -5.37 -12.54 -17.55
CA GLU A 262 -4.79 -11.33 -18.13
C GLU A 262 -4.81 -10.19 -17.09
N ALA A 263 -3.67 -9.52 -16.89
CA ALA A 263 -3.50 -8.56 -15.80
C ALA A 263 -3.25 -7.13 -16.28
N ILE A 264 -2.34 -6.95 -17.24
CA ILE A 264 -1.88 -5.63 -17.70
C ILE A 264 -1.88 -5.60 -19.23
N GLN A 265 -2.33 -4.51 -19.82
CA GLN A 265 -2.05 -4.18 -21.21
C GLN A 265 -0.80 -3.30 -21.26
N PHE A 266 0.23 -3.69 -22.00
CA PHE A 266 1.53 -3.01 -21.97
C PHE A 266 2.05 -2.69 -23.38
N LEU A 267 2.40 -1.43 -23.63
CA LEU A 267 3.14 -1.00 -24.81
C LEU A 267 4.65 -1.07 -24.53
N GLY A 268 5.26 -2.22 -24.81
CA GLY A 268 6.69 -2.44 -24.63
C GLY A 268 7.48 -2.43 -25.94
N ALA A 269 8.68 -3.00 -25.91
CA ALA A 269 9.58 -3.04 -27.07
C ALA A 269 9.03 -3.78 -28.30
N ASP A 270 8.24 -4.83 -28.07
CA ASP A 270 7.62 -5.62 -29.15
C ASP A 270 6.24 -5.06 -29.58
N GLY A 271 5.87 -3.87 -29.11
CA GLY A 271 4.56 -3.25 -29.33
C GLY A 271 3.55 -3.58 -28.23
N LEU A 272 2.28 -3.25 -28.51
CA LEU A 272 1.18 -3.43 -27.55
C LEU A 272 0.89 -4.93 -27.35
N THR A 273 0.93 -5.38 -26.11
CA THR A 273 0.69 -6.77 -25.73
C THR A 273 -0.14 -6.88 -24.45
N THR A 274 -0.68 -8.07 -24.21
CA THR A 274 -1.29 -8.45 -22.95
C THR A 274 -0.30 -9.25 -22.11
N LEU A 275 -0.10 -8.83 -20.86
CA LEU A 275 0.70 -9.55 -19.88
C LEU A 275 -0.23 -10.39 -18.98
N PRO A 276 0.01 -11.70 -18.86
CA PRO A 276 -0.75 -12.54 -17.94
C PRO A 276 -0.38 -12.26 -16.49
N SER A 277 -1.23 -12.61 -15.53
CA SER A 277 -0.81 -12.62 -14.12
C SER A 277 0.33 -13.63 -13.91
N PHE A 278 1.35 -13.27 -13.13
CA PHE A 278 2.56 -14.09 -13.02
C PHE A 278 2.33 -15.49 -12.43
N TRP A 279 1.29 -15.64 -11.58
CA TRP A 279 0.90 -16.93 -11.01
C TRP A 279 0.59 -17.99 -12.10
N ARG A 280 0.19 -17.57 -13.31
CA ARG A 280 -0.04 -18.45 -14.46
C ARG A 280 1.19 -19.24 -14.90
N SER A 281 2.40 -18.79 -14.53
CA SER A 281 3.62 -19.55 -14.80
C SER A 281 3.73 -20.81 -13.93
N TYR A 282 3.13 -20.77 -12.73
CA TYR A 282 3.24 -21.86 -11.74
C TYR A 282 1.99 -22.75 -11.64
N PHE A 283 0.83 -22.23 -12.05
CA PHE A 283 -0.45 -22.90 -11.90
C PHE A 283 -1.21 -22.93 -13.22
N GLY A 284 -1.73 -24.10 -13.59
CA GLY A 284 -2.40 -24.30 -14.88
C GLY A 284 -3.78 -23.67 -14.98
N ASN A 285 -4.43 -23.42 -13.83
CA ASN A 285 -5.75 -22.81 -13.72
C ASN A 285 -6.01 -22.28 -12.30
N ASP A 286 -7.08 -21.51 -12.15
CA ASP A 286 -7.58 -20.93 -10.89
C ASP A 286 -7.63 -21.96 -9.75
N LEU A 287 -8.18 -23.16 -10.01
CA LEU A 287 -8.39 -24.17 -8.97
C LEU A 287 -7.08 -24.73 -8.43
N SER A 288 -6.05 -24.87 -9.27
CA SER A 288 -4.71 -25.28 -8.84
C SER A 288 -4.01 -24.19 -8.03
N ALA A 289 -4.22 -22.91 -8.35
CA ALA A 289 -3.72 -21.79 -7.56
C ALA A 289 -4.43 -21.70 -6.21
N LEU A 290 -5.76 -21.81 -6.21
CA LEU A 290 -6.60 -21.85 -5.00
C LEU A 290 -6.21 -23.00 -4.08
N SER A 291 -6.10 -24.22 -4.61
CA SER A 291 -5.74 -25.41 -3.82
C SER A 291 -4.33 -25.28 -3.23
N PHE A 292 -3.36 -24.78 -4.00
CA PHE A 292 -2.03 -24.48 -3.47
C PHE A 292 -2.11 -23.47 -2.32
N PHE A 293 -2.74 -22.31 -2.55
CA PHE A 293 -2.83 -21.26 -1.53
C PHE A 293 -3.49 -21.79 -0.26
N TYR A 294 -4.67 -22.42 -0.36
CA TYR A 294 -5.37 -22.92 0.83
C TYR A 294 -4.51 -23.85 1.70
N ASN A 295 -3.81 -24.80 1.07
CA ASN A 295 -2.99 -25.79 1.79
C ASN A 295 -1.65 -25.25 2.29
N ASP A 296 -1.23 -24.08 1.81
CA ASP A 296 0.06 -23.45 2.16
C ASP A 296 -0.06 -22.50 3.37
N TYR A 297 -1.22 -22.46 4.05
CA TYR A 297 -1.51 -21.56 5.18
C TYR A 297 -0.44 -21.58 6.28
N ALA A 298 0.05 -22.77 6.66
CA ALA A 298 1.08 -22.90 7.70
C ALA A 298 2.41 -22.24 7.28
N GLU A 299 2.80 -22.42 6.01
CA GLU A 299 4.02 -21.83 5.47
C GLU A 299 3.88 -20.31 5.32
N PHE A 300 2.76 -19.84 4.75
CA PHE A 300 2.47 -18.41 4.65
C PHE A 300 2.44 -17.75 6.03
N THR A 301 1.85 -18.40 7.03
CA THR A 301 1.85 -17.91 8.42
C THR A 301 3.27 -17.81 8.97
N SER A 302 4.12 -18.81 8.73
CA SER A 302 5.52 -18.81 9.16
C SER A 302 6.33 -17.69 8.50
N LEU A 303 6.27 -17.58 7.17
CA LEU A 303 6.97 -16.53 6.41
C LEU A 303 6.50 -15.13 6.80
N SER A 304 5.20 -14.98 7.02
CA SER A 304 4.59 -13.71 7.43
C SER A 304 5.03 -13.31 8.85
N THR A 305 5.05 -14.25 9.80
CA THR A 305 5.60 -13.98 11.14
C THR A 305 7.08 -13.59 11.09
N GLN A 306 7.89 -14.28 10.28
CA GLN A 306 9.31 -13.93 10.12
C GLN A 306 9.50 -12.51 9.59
N LEU A 307 8.68 -12.10 8.61
CA LEU A 307 8.71 -10.74 8.07
C LEU A 307 8.21 -9.71 9.09
N ASP A 308 7.11 -10.01 9.79
CA ASP A 308 6.55 -9.17 10.85
C ASP A 308 7.59 -8.90 11.95
N ASP A 309 8.23 -9.97 12.44
CA ASP A 309 9.26 -9.89 13.48
C ASP A 309 10.47 -9.08 13.01
N LYS A 310 10.89 -9.28 11.75
CA LYS A 310 12.00 -8.52 11.15
C LYS A 310 11.68 -7.02 11.07
N ILE A 311 10.51 -6.65 10.52
CA ILE A 311 10.08 -5.25 10.42
C ILE A 311 9.99 -4.62 11.81
N SER A 312 9.33 -5.29 12.76
CA SER A 312 9.20 -4.76 14.12
C SER A 312 10.54 -4.58 14.83
N SER A 313 11.43 -5.57 14.74
CA SER A 313 12.73 -5.52 15.41
C SER A 313 13.63 -4.44 14.82
N ASP A 314 13.74 -4.38 13.49
CA ASP A 314 14.61 -3.40 12.81
C ASP A 314 14.11 -1.98 13.06
N SER A 315 12.80 -1.74 12.99
CA SER A 315 12.22 -0.41 13.26
C SER A 315 12.43 0.04 14.70
N LYS A 316 12.22 -0.85 15.68
CA LYS A 316 12.51 -0.53 17.08
C LYS A 316 13.98 -0.21 17.30
N ALA A 317 14.86 -0.95 16.64
CA ALA A 317 16.30 -0.69 16.71
C ALA A 317 16.69 0.65 16.06
N ALA A 318 16.00 1.06 14.99
CA ALA A 318 16.27 2.31 14.28
C ALA A 318 15.78 3.56 15.02
N ALA A 319 14.55 3.54 15.55
CA ALA A 319 13.94 4.73 16.17
C ALA A 319 12.81 4.41 17.19
N GLY A 320 12.84 3.23 17.82
CA GLY A 320 11.92 2.88 18.91
C GLY A 320 10.52 2.46 18.47
N ASP A 321 9.63 2.32 19.46
CA ASP A 321 8.28 1.74 19.27
C ASP A 321 7.38 2.61 18.38
N ASP A 322 7.51 3.94 18.45
CA ASP A 322 6.75 4.86 17.61
C ASP A 322 7.06 4.63 16.12
N TYR A 323 8.33 4.48 15.75
CA TYR A 323 8.70 4.17 14.38
C TYR A 323 8.23 2.77 13.93
N ALA A 324 8.21 1.81 14.85
CA ALA A 324 7.68 0.47 14.60
C ALA A 324 6.18 0.50 14.30
N ILE A 325 5.39 1.39 14.91
CA ILE A 325 3.96 1.57 14.58
C ILE A 325 3.79 1.95 13.11
N LEU A 326 4.54 2.95 12.63
CA LEU A 326 4.41 3.48 11.26
C LEU A 326 4.78 2.43 10.19
N THR A 327 5.92 1.77 10.36
CA THR A 327 6.40 0.72 9.44
C THR A 327 5.49 -0.52 9.44
N THR A 328 4.96 -0.91 10.60
CA THR A 328 4.00 -2.03 10.73
C THR A 328 2.70 -1.74 9.98
N LEU A 329 2.20 -0.50 10.04
CA LEU A 329 0.96 -0.11 9.36
C LEU A 329 1.13 -0.03 7.83
N ALA A 330 2.28 0.43 7.36
CA ALA A 330 2.54 0.73 5.95
C ALA A 330 2.77 -0.49 5.05
N ALA A 331 3.24 -1.62 5.58
CA ALA A 331 3.75 -2.73 4.76
C ALA A 331 2.70 -3.30 3.78
N ARG A 332 1.51 -3.67 4.28
CA ARG A 332 0.40 -4.15 3.41
C ARG A 332 -0.07 -3.07 2.45
N GLN A 333 -0.06 -1.80 2.86
CA GLN A 333 -0.51 -0.69 2.03
C GLN A 333 0.32 -0.59 0.75
N ALA A 334 1.65 -0.55 0.91
CA ALA A 334 2.56 -0.38 -0.20
C ALA A 334 2.48 -1.55 -1.19
N PHE A 335 2.53 -2.79 -0.69
CA PHE A 335 2.39 -3.98 -1.53
C PHE A 335 1.00 -4.16 -2.13
N GLY A 336 -0.03 -3.68 -1.43
CA GLY A 336 -1.42 -3.70 -1.86
C GLY A 336 -1.69 -2.92 -3.14
N ALA A 337 -0.78 -2.05 -3.58
CA ALA A 337 -0.89 -1.36 -4.87
C ALA A 337 -0.13 -2.05 -6.01
N THR A 338 0.42 -3.24 -5.79
CA THR A 338 1.31 -3.90 -6.77
C THR A 338 0.76 -5.23 -7.31
N GLN A 339 1.14 -5.60 -8.53
CA GLN A 339 0.85 -6.91 -9.11
C GLN A 339 2.01 -7.42 -9.96
N LEU A 340 2.44 -8.67 -9.68
CA LEU A 340 3.41 -9.39 -10.52
C LEU A 340 2.73 -9.94 -11.78
N VAL A 341 3.30 -9.65 -12.94
CA VAL A 341 2.76 -10.03 -14.24
C VAL A 341 3.84 -10.54 -15.19
N GLY A 342 3.43 -11.20 -16.28
CA GLY A 342 4.31 -11.78 -17.27
C GLY A 342 4.55 -13.27 -17.06
N THR A 343 5.71 -13.74 -17.51
CA THR A 343 6.10 -15.16 -17.53
C THR A 343 7.42 -15.36 -16.78
N GLU A 344 7.75 -16.60 -16.38
CA GLU A 344 9.07 -16.91 -15.80
C GLU A 344 10.26 -16.41 -16.63
N ARG A 345 10.09 -16.29 -17.95
CA ARG A 345 11.13 -15.76 -18.85
C ARG A 345 11.24 -14.23 -18.81
N LYS A 346 10.13 -13.52 -18.64
CA LYS A 346 10.06 -12.05 -18.63
C LYS A 346 8.83 -11.62 -17.83
N HIS A 347 9.08 -10.96 -16.70
CA HIS A 347 8.06 -10.55 -15.75
C HIS A 347 8.35 -9.15 -15.23
N TYR A 348 7.32 -8.54 -14.65
CA TYR A 348 7.33 -7.16 -14.17
C TYR A 348 6.56 -7.06 -12.87
N LEU A 349 6.76 -5.95 -12.17
CA LEU A 349 5.94 -5.54 -11.04
C LEU A 349 5.29 -4.21 -11.39
N PHE A 350 3.98 -4.23 -11.62
CA PHE A 350 3.22 -3.01 -11.92
C PHE A 350 2.60 -2.44 -10.65
N LEU A 351 2.65 -1.12 -10.49
CA LEU A 351 2.04 -0.37 -9.41
C LEU A 351 0.87 0.48 -9.92
N LYS A 352 -0.23 0.52 -9.15
CA LYS A 352 -1.36 1.44 -9.34
C LYS A 352 -1.22 2.64 -8.41
N GLU A 353 -1.38 3.84 -8.95
CA GLU A 353 -1.58 5.03 -8.12
C GLU A 353 -3.02 5.10 -7.59
N ILE A 354 -3.26 4.44 -6.46
CA ILE A 354 -4.59 4.39 -5.84
C ILE A 354 -5.04 5.79 -5.41
N SER A 355 -6.34 6.12 -5.56
CA SER A 355 -7.05 7.29 -5.02
C SER A 355 -6.81 8.69 -5.60
N SER A 356 -5.70 8.95 -6.29
CA SER A 356 -5.53 10.20 -7.05
C SER A 356 -6.33 10.13 -8.36
N ASN A 357 -5.72 9.62 -9.43
CA ASN A 357 -6.34 9.47 -10.75
C ASN A 357 -6.31 8.01 -11.26
N GLY A 358 -5.70 7.09 -10.50
CA GLY A 358 -5.65 5.67 -10.87
C GLY A 358 -4.60 5.34 -11.92
N ASN A 359 -3.61 6.21 -12.16
CA ASN A 359 -2.57 6.04 -13.18
C ASN A 359 -1.76 4.75 -12.98
N THR A 360 -1.20 4.24 -14.07
CA THR A 360 -0.38 3.02 -14.10
C THR A 360 1.09 3.38 -14.08
N GLN A 361 1.85 2.83 -13.13
CA GLN A 361 3.30 3.06 -13.01
C GLN A 361 3.66 4.54 -12.96
N THR A 362 3.00 5.30 -12.08
CA THR A 362 3.36 6.70 -11.83
C THR A 362 4.72 6.79 -11.13
N VAL A 363 5.70 7.49 -11.70
CA VAL A 363 7.11 7.46 -11.26
C VAL A 363 7.31 8.21 -9.94
N ASP A 364 6.71 9.38 -9.78
CA ASP A 364 6.74 10.14 -8.54
C ASP A 364 5.90 9.50 -7.40
N VAL A 365 5.19 8.40 -7.69
CA VAL A 365 4.58 7.52 -6.69
C VAL A 365 5.46 6.30 -6.39
N ILE A 366 6.12 5.72 -7.41
CA ILE A 366 7.10 4.66 -7.22
C ILE A 366 8.28 5.15 -6.37
N TYR A 367 8.74 6.38 -6.60
CA TYR A 367 9.86 6.99 -5.87
C TYR A 367 9.68 7.00 -4.34
N PRO A 368 8.63 7.62 -3.76
CA PRO A 368 8.42 7.61 -2.31
C PRO A 368 8.00 6.23 -1.81
N ALA A 369 7.42 5.35 -2.64
CA ALA A 369 7.15 3.97 -2.27
C ALA A 369 8.42 3.09 -2.22
N SER A 370 9.48 3.47 -2.94
CA SER A 370 10.68 2.65 -3.14
C SER A 370 11.39 2.14 -1.88
N PRO A 371 11.37 2.84 -0.71
CA PRO A 371 12.14 2.38 0.44
C PRO A 371 11.78 0.99 0.95
N ILE A 372 10.49 0.63 0.97
CA ILE A 372 10.07 -0.72 1.38
C ILE A 372 10.52 -1.80 0.40
N PHE A 373 10.55 -1.50 -0.90
CA PHE A 373 10.97 -2.45 -1.91
C PHE A 373 12.47 -2.68 -1.85
N TYR A 374 13.29 -1.65 -1.65
CA TYR A 374 14.72 -1.83 -1.36
C TYR A 374 14.97 -2.62 -0.08
N TYR A 375 14.18 -2.36 0.98
CA TYR A 375 14.33 -3.04 2.26
C TYR A 375 13.99 -4.54 2.17
N THR A 376 12.94 -4.87 1.43
CA THR A 376 12.43 -6.24 1.35
C THR A 376 13.11 -7.07 0.26
N ASN A 377 13.25 -6.53 -0.94
CA ASN A 377 13.93 -7.17 -2.07
C ASN A 377 14.22 -6.13 -3.18
N PRO A 378 15.47 -5.66 -3.34
CA PRO A 378 15.81 -4.62 -4.33
C PRO A 378 15.50 -5.03 -5.77
N GLU A 379 15.41 -6.32 -6.10
CA GLU A 379 15.02 -6.76 -7.45
C GLU A 379 13.60 -6.33 -7.82
N LEU A 380 12.71 -6.12 -6.85
CA LEU A 380 11.36 -5.60 -7.12
C LEU A 380 11.40 -4.19 -7.73
N MET A 381 12.41 -3.38 -7.38
CA MET A 381 12.58 -2.05 -7.98
C MET A 381 13.02 -2.14 -9.44
N LYS A 382 13.91 -3.07 -9.79
CA LYS A 382 14.21 -3.34 -11.19
C LYS A 382 12.95 -3.72 -11.97
N LEU A 383 12.14 -4.65 -11.43
CA LEU A 383 10.90 -5.08 -12.06
C LEU A 383 9.86 -3.96 -12.24
N MET A 384 9.89 -2.93 -11.39
CA MET A 384 9.04 -1.73 -11.53
C MET A 384 9.59 -0.73 -12.54
N LEU A 385 10.91 -0.63 -12.69
CA LEU A 385 11.56 0.30 -13.62
C LEU A 385 11.63 -0.24 -15.05
N ASP A 386 11.74 -1.56 -15.24
CA ASP A 386 11.83 -2.22 -16.54
C ASP A 386 10.74 -1.72 -17.54
N PRO A 387 9.45 -1.60 -17.17
CA PRO A 387 8.43 -1.07 -18.07
C PRO A 387 8.67 0.36 -18.57
N HIS A 388 9.27 1.24 -17.74
CA HIS A 388 9.57 2.62 -18.13
C HIS A 388 10.69 2.70 -19.15
N PHE A 389 11.75 1.93 -18.93
CA PHE A 389 12.87 1.84 -19.86
C PHE A 389 12.41 1.22 -21.18
N GLU A 390 11.76 0.07 -21.13
CA GLU A 390 11.30 -0.63 -22.34
C GLU A 390 10.36 0.23 -23.20
N ASN A 391 9.45 0.99 -22.58
CA ASN A 391 8.54 1.85 -23.32
C ASN A 391 9.29 3.01 -24.01
N GLN A 392 10.09 3.77 -23.26
CA GLN A 392 10.71 4.98 -23.77
C GLN A 392 11.89 4.70 -24.72
N GLU A 393 12.71 3.69 -24.43
CA GLU A 393 13.84 3.28 -25.28
C GLU A 393 13.37 2.73 -26.63
N SER A 394 12.13 2.25 -26.71
CA SER A 394 11.49 1.81 -27.94
C SER A 394 10.92 2.95 -28.78
N GLY A 395 11.07 4.20 -28.33
CA GLY A 395 10.63 5.38 -29.05
C GLY A 395 9.14 5.67 -28.93
N HIS A 396 8.45 5.10 -27.93
CA HIS A 396 7.02 5.33 -27.71
C HIS A 396 6.71 6.64 -26.99
N TYR A 397 7.73 7.43 -26.66
CA TYR A 397 7.58 8.72 -25.98
C TYR A 397 8.41 9.80 -26.70
N PRO A 398 7.80 10.93 -27.12
CA PRO A 398 8.49 11.90 -27.98
C PRO A 398 9.33 12.94 -27.23
N ASN A 399 9.12 13.11 -25.92
CA ASN A 399 9.83 14.11 -25.12
C ASN A 399 11.23 13.63 -24.72
N LYS A 400 12.10 14.57 -24.36
CA LYS A 400 13.49 14.28 -23.98
C LYS A 400 13.69 13.98 -22.50
N TYR A 401 12.70 14.30 -21.67
CA TYR A 401 12.68 13.98 -20.25
C TYR A 401 12.01 12.63 -20.01
N ALA A 402 12.05 12.14 -18.76
CA ALA A 402 11.38 10.90 -18.38
C ALA A 402 9.87 11.09 -18.34
N ILE A 403 9.13 10.09 -18.84
CA ILE A 403 7.66 10.02 -18.76
C ILE A 403 7.19 9.95 -17.30
N HIS A 404 6.06 10.58 -16.99
CA HIS A 404 5.43 10.58 -15.65
C HIS A 404 4.81 9.23 -15.28
N ASP A 405 3.99 8.67 -16.17
CA ASP A 405 3.29 7.41 -15.96
C ASP A 405 3.20 6.61 -17.26
N LEU A 406 2.85 5.33 -17.18
CA LEU A 406 2.64 4.49 -18.35
C LEU A 406 1.17 4.39 -18.75
N GLY A 407 0.26 5.12 -18.14
CA GLY A 407 -1.10 5.25 -18.66
C GLY A 407 -2.07 5.82 -17.64
N THR A 408 -3.06 6.55 -18.16
CA THR A 408 -3.98 7.37 -17.35
C THR A 408 -4.91 6.56 -16.44
N HIS A 409 -5.07 5.25 -16.67
CA HIS A 409 -5.88 4.39 -15.81
C HIS A 409 -5.32 2.95 -15.77
N TYR A 410 -5.13 2.43 -14.57
CA TYR A 410 -4.78 1.05 -14.31
C TYR A 410 -5.87 0.09 -14.81
N PRO A 411 -5.51 -1.03 -15.46
CA PRO A 411 -4.17 -1.60 -15.65
C PRO A 411 -3.55 -1.32 -17.04
N ASN A 412 -3.88 -0.19 -17.68
CA ASN A 412 -3.42 0.10 -19.03
C ASN A 412 -2.08 0.84 -18.97
N ALA A 413 -1.00 0.14 -19.32
CA ALA A 413 0.36 0.65 -19.45
C ALA A 413 0.70 0.96 -20.92
N THR A 414 -0.08 1.81 -21.57
CA THR A 414 0.02 2.14 -23.01
C THR A 414 0.96 3.31 -23.34
N GLY A 415 1.53 3.97 -22.33
CA GLY A 415 2.37 5.16 -22.45
C GLY A 415 1.64 6.38 -22.99
N HIS A 416 2.41 7.40 -23.35
CA HIS A 416 1.94 8.68 -23.88
C HIS A 416 2.61 9.00 -25.23
N PRO A 417 2.25 8.29 -26.32
CA PRO A 417 2.88 8.48 -27.64
C PRO A 417 2.62 9.86 -28.26
N ASP A 418 1.65 10.61 -27.72
CA ASP A 418 1.39 12.01 -28.03
C ASP A 418 2.27 12.99 -27.22
N GLY A 419 3.02 12.49 -26.23
CA GLY A 419 3.83 13.27 -25.31
C GLY A 419 3.02 14.16 -24.36
N GLN A 420 1.75 13.81 -24.10
CA GLN A 420 0.83 14.57 -23.23
C GLN A 420 0.61 13.89 -21.87
N ASP A 421 1.69 13.37 -21.28
CA ASP A 421 1.70 12.97 -19.88
C ASP A 421 1.68 14.19 -18.94
N GLU A 422 1.56 13.95 -17.64
CA GLU A 422 1.60 15.01 -16.65
C GLU A 422 2.99 15.69 -16.63
N PRO A 423 3.07 17.03 -16.80
CA PRO A 423 4.35 17.68 -17.05
C PRO A 423 5.15 17.90 -15.77
N MET A 424 5.85 16.85 -15.34
CA MET A 424 6.78 16.79 -14.21
C MET A 424 8.24 16.46 -14.64
N PRO A 425 8.80 17.11 -15.68
CA PRO A 425 9.99 16.60 -16.36
C PRO A 425 11.26 16.56 -15.49
N LEU A 426 11.49 17.55 -14.63
CA LEU A 426 12.65 17.59 -13.73
C LEU A 426 12.49 16.55 -12.61
N GLU A 427 11.30 16.50 -12.02
CA GLU A 427 10.91 15.56 -10.98
C GLU A 427 11.19 14.11 -11.43
N GLU A 428 10.72 13.73 -12.61
CA GLU A 428 10.81 12.34 -13.08
C GLU A 428 12.19 11.94 -13.56
N CYS A 429 12.94 12.86 -14.16
CA CYS A 429 14.35 12.61 -14.44
C CYS A 429 15.14 12.40 -13.14
N GLY A 430 14.88 13.21 -12.10
CA GLY A 430 15.54 13.08 -10.80
C GLY A 430 15.17 11.80 -10.07
N ASN A 431 13.88 11.42 -10.09
CA ASN A 431 13.38 10.18 -9.50
C ASN A 431 14.05 8.95 -10.11
N HIS A 432 14.13 8.86 -11.43
CA HIS A 432 14.81 7.75 -12.11
C HIS A 432 16.30 7.66 -11.75
N MET A 433 17.01 8.80 -11.70
CA MET A 433 18.43 8.82 -11.34
C MET A 433 18.65 8.29 -9.92
N ALA A 434 17.83 8.75 -8.97
CA ALA A 434 17.92 8.29 -7.59
C ALA A 434 17.58 6.80 -7.46
N MET A 435 16.48 6.35 -8.07
CA MET A 435 16.07 4.95 -7.99
C MET A 435 17.05 4.00 -8.68
N MET A 436 17.59 4.38 -9.83
CA MET A 436 18.56 3.57 -10.58
C MET A 436 19.84 3.34 -9.77
N LEU A 437 20.43 4.41 -9.22
CA LEU A 437 21.64 4.27 -8.41
C LEU A 437 21.36 3.53 -7.11
N ALA A 438 20.23 3.79 -6.44
CA ALA A 438 19.85 3.11 -5.20
C ALA A 438 19.67 1.60 -5.40
N TYR A 439 19.08 1.17 -6.54
CA TYR A 439 18.98 -0.23 -6.94
C TYR A 439 20.38 -0.84 -7.14
N VAL A 440 21.21 -0.22 -7.98
CA VAL A 440 22.51 -0.79 -8.36
C VAL A 440 23.46 -0.89 -7.17
N GLN A 441 23.45 0.10 -6.26
CA GLN A 441 24.22 0.02 -5.01
C GLN A 441 23.83 -1.19 -4.16
N ARG A 442 22.57 -1.62 -4.19
CA ARG A 442 22.05 -2.74 -3.37
C ARG A 442 22.13 -4.09 -4.08
N SER A 443 21.93 -4.13 -5.39
CA SER A 443 21.97 -5.37 -6.18
C SER A 443 23.37 -5.71 -6.71
N GLY A 444 24.28 -4.73 -6.78
CA GLY A 444 25.57 -4.89 -7.46
C GLY A 444 25.47 -4.98 -8.98
N ASN A 445 24.27 -4.82 -9.55
CA ASN A 445 24.00 -5.03 -10.96
C ASN A 445 24.39 -3.81 -11.81
N THR A 446 25.70 -3.59 -11.97
CA THR A 446 26.23 -2.50 -12.81
C THR A 446 25.93 -2.67 -14.30
N ASP A 447 25.62 -3.87 -14.77
CA ASP A 447 25.25 -4.10 -16.17
C ASP A 447 23.90 -3.45 -16.52
N TYR A 448 23.00 -3.31 -15.54
CA TYR A 448 21.74 -2.58 -15.72
C TYR A 448 21.96 -1.09 -16.07
N ILE A 449 23.02 -0.46 -15.54
CA ILE A 449 23.41 0.90 -15.94
C ILE A 449 23.81 0.91 -17.42
N LYS A 450 24.62 -0.06 -17.85
CA LYS A 450 25.11 -0.13 -19.24
C LYS A 450 23.97 -0.34 -20.22
N GLU A 451 22.98 -1.17 -19.86
CA GLU A 451 21.79 -1.45 -20.65
C GLU A 451 21.01 -0.16 -20.96
N HIS A 452 20.83 0.70 -19.95
CA HIS A 452 20.00 1.91 -20.05
C HIS A 452 20.80 3.22 -20.15
N TYR A 453 22.11 3.15 -20.38
CA TYR A 453 22.98 4.32 -20.27
C TYR A 453 22.61 5.45 -21.24
N THR A 454 22.13 5.10 -22.44
CA THR A 454 21.75 6.10 -23.46
C THR A 454 20.60 6.98 -23.00
N ILE A 455 19.54 6.39 -22.44
CA ILE A 455 18.38 7.16 -21.97
C ILE A 455 18.68 7.90 -20.66
N LEU A 456 19.49 7.30 -19.77
CA LEU A 456 20.00 7.99 -18.59
C LEU A 456 20.81 9.24 -18.97
N LYS A 457 21.70 9.14 -19.97
CA LYS A 457 22.39 10.32 -20.52
C LYS A 457 21.42 11.37 -21.04
N GLN A 458 20.36 10.97 -21.74
CA GLN A 458 19.35 11.92 -22.22
C GLN A 458 18.70 12.69 -21.05
N TRP A 459 18.31 11.98 -19.99
CA TRP A 459 17.67 12.59 -18.82
C TRP A 459 18.60 13.48 -18.01
N VAL A 460 19.88 13.11 -17.81
CA VAL A 460 20.83 14.00 -17.10
C VAL A 460 21.10 15.29 -17.89
N GLU A 461 21.13 15.24 -19.22
CA GLU A 461 21.29 16.45 -20.04
C GLU A 461 20.09 17.40 -19.89
N TYR A 462 18.88 16.86 -19.65
CA TYR A 462 17.73 17.68 -19.27
C TYR A 462 17.92 18.28 -17.87
N LEU A 463 18.35 17.47 -16.89
CA LEU A 463 18.63 17.95 -15.53
C LEU A 463 19.68 19.08 -15.52
N ILE A 464 20.75 18.98 -16.30
CA ILE A 464 21.77 20.04 -16.40
C ILE A 464 21.15 21.35 -16.91
N GLN A 465 20.19 21.28 -17.83
CA GLN A 465 19.56 22.48 -18.40
C GLN A 465 18.59 23.15 -17.43
N ASP A 466 17.84 22.38 -16.63
CA ASP A 466 16.69 22.90 -15.89
C ASP A 466 16.88 22.92 -14.34
N SER A 467 17.79 22.12 -13.79
CA SER A 467 17.82 21.90 -12.32
C SER A 467 18.22 23.12 -11.50
N LEU A 468 19.17 23.93 -11.97
CA LEU A 468 19.68 25.06 -11.16
C LEU A 468 18.64 26.17 -11.00
N ILE A 469 17.78 26.37 -12.00
CA ILE A 469 16.71 27.38 -11.99
C ILE A 469 15.46 26.74 -12.63
N PRO A 470 14.70 25.94 -11.86
CA PRO A 470 13.56 25.19 -12.40
C PRO A 470 12.51 26.11 -13.03
N ALA A 471 12.01 25.72 -14.20
CA ALA A 471 10.88 26.40 -14.84
C ALA A 471 9.58 26.26 -14.01
N GLU A 472 8.53 26.98 -14.41
CA GLU A 472 7.19 26.79 -13.86
C GLU A 472 6.65 25.40 -14.26
N GLN A 473 6.75 24.44 -13.34
CA GLN A 473 6.33 23.06 -13.54
C GLN A 473 5.67 22.49 -12.28
N LEU A 474 5.04 21.33 -12.45
CA LEU A 474 4.58 20.53 -11.33
C LEU A 474 5.78 19.77 -10.72
N SER A 475 5.72 19.53 -9.42
CA SER A 475 6.46 18.46 -8.76
C SER A 475 5.45 17.41 -8.30
N THR A 476 5.92 16.37 -7.63
CA THR A 476 5.07 15.37 -6.93
C THR A 476 4.09 15.99 -5.91
N ASP A 477 4.31 17.24 -5.49
CA ASP A 477 3.37 18.02 -4.68
C ASP A 477 2.39 18.81 -5.57
N ASP A 478 1.86 18.15 -6.60
CA ASP A 478 0.99 18.70 -7.64
C ASP A 478 -0.33 19.25 -7.07
N PHE A 479 -0.82 18.64 -6.00
CA PHE A 479 -1.97 19.07 -5.20
C PHE A 479 -1.78 20.48 -4.59
N ALA A 480 -0.54 20.95 -4.45
CA ALA A 480 -0.21 22.31 -4.03
C ALA A 480 0.09 23.25 -5.22
N GLY A 481 -0.03 22.77 -6.45
CA GLY A 481 0.05 23.53 -7.69
C GLY A 481 1.46 23.77 -8.23
N ARG A 482 1.54 24.35 -9.44
CA ARG A 482 2.79 24.69 -10.13
C ARG A 482 3.54 25.80 -9.43
N LEU A 483 4.87 25.75 -9.49
CA LEU A 483 5.72 26.80 -8.96
C LEU A 483 7.04 26.87 -9.72
N VAL A 484 7.52 28.09 -9.98
CA VAL A 484 8.83 28.39 -10.58
C VAL A 484 9.91 28.41 -9.50
N ASN A 485 11.17 28.13 -9.85
CA ASN A 485 12.31 28.26 -8.95
C ASN A 485 12.18 27.48 -7.63
N GLN A 486 11.52 26.31 -7.67
CA GLN A 486 11.30 25.48 -6.51
C GLN A 486 12.63 24.95 -5.94
N THR A 487 12.97 25.35 -4.72
CA THR A 487 14.25 25.01 -4.08
C THR A 487 14.44 23.51 -3.90
N ASN A 488 13.40 22.80 -3.43
CA ASN A 488 13.48 21.36 -3.17
C ASN A 488 13.50 20.54 -4.47
N LEU A 489 12.83 21.02 -5.53
CA LEU A 489 12.86 20.40 -6.86
C LEU A 489 14.23 20.59 -7.52
N ALA A 490 14.81 21.80 -7.43
CA ALA A 490 16.17 22.06 -7.88
C ALA A 490 17.18 21.12 -7.22
N LEU A 491 17.05 20.92 -5.90
CA LEU A 491 17.90 20.01 -5.13
C LEU A 491 17.82 18.57 -5.67
N LYS A 492 16.62 18.07 -5.97
CA LYS A 492 16.42 16.74 -6.58
C LYS A 492 17.21 16.60 -7.88
N GLY A 493 17.07 17.57 -8.78
CA GLY A 493 17.78 17.55 -10.06
C GLY A 493 19.32 17.58 -9.91
N ILE A 494 19.83 18.41 -8.99
CA ILE A 494 21.27 18.49 -8.68
C ILE A 494 21.81 17.17 -8.12
N ILE A 495 21.07 16.55 -7.19
CA ILE A 495 21.38 15.21 -6.67
C ILE A 495 21.34 14.17 -7.81
N GLY A 496 20.38 14.26 -8.73
CA GLY A 496 20.29 13.39 -9.90
C GLY A 496 21.51 13.49 -10.82
N ILE A 497 22.09 14.69 -11.00
CA ILE A 497 23.33 14.88 -11.78
C ILE A 497 24.52 14.17 -11.10
N GLU A 498 24.67 14.29 -9.79
CA GLU A 498 25.74 13.58 -9.05
C GLU A 498 25.49 12.06 -9.02
N ALA A 499 24.24 11.62 -8.96
CA ALA A 499 23.90 10.20 -9.08
C ALA A 499 24.34 9.65 -10.45
N MET A 500 24.11 10.39 -11.53
CA MET A 500 24.59 10.02 -12.86
C MET A 500 26.12 10.00 -12.96
N SER A 501 26.82 10.90 -12.26
CA SER A 501 28.28 10.83 -12.13
C SER A 501 28.71 9.49 -11.50
N LYS A 502 28.13 9.10 -10.36
CA LYS A 502 28.44 7.81 -9.72
C LYS A 502 28.17 6.63 -10.64
N MET A 503 27.01 6.62 -11.31
CA MET A 503 26.66 5.56 -12.27
C MET A 503 27.66 5.46 -13.42
N SER A 504 28.07 6.60 -13.98
CA SER A 504 29.09 6.66 -15.05
C SER A 504 30.43 6.10 -14.59
N GLY A 505 30.85 6.43 -13.37
CA GLY A 505 32.05 5.88 -12.74
C GLY A 505 32.00 4.36 -12.55
N LEU A 506 30.85 3.82 -12.13
CA LEU A 506 30.65 2.38 -11.92
C LEU A 506 30.80 1.55 -13.21
N ILE A 507 30.50 2.13 -14.37
CA ILE A 507 30.63 1.44 -15.67
C ILE A 507 31.88 1.82 -16.47
N GLY A 508 32.73 2.69 -15.92
CA GLY A 508 34.00 3.10 -16.54
C GLY A 508 33.91 4.29 -17.51
N GLU A 509 32.80 5.00 -17.56
CA GLU A 509 32.62 6.23 -18.35
C GLU A 509 33.18 7.45 -17.58
N THR A 510 34.51 7.45 -17.39
CA THR A 510 35.18 8.39 -16.47
C THR A 510 35.06 9.85 -16.89
N ALA A 511 35.03 10.14 -18.20
CA ALA A 511 34.90 11.51 -18.69
C ALA A 511 33.51 12.10 -18.37
N ASP A 512 32.45 11.29 -18.51
CA ASP A 512 31.10 11.67 -18.14
C ASP A 512 31.01 11.85 -16.61
N ALA A 513 31.60 10.93 -15.84
CA ALA A 513 31.65 11.04 -14.38
C ALA A 513 32.31 12.35 -13.91
N ASP A 514 33.50 12.67 -14.43
CA ASP A 514 34.25 13.89 -14.09
C ASP A 514 33.46 15.16 -14.46
N ASN A 515 32.78 15.15 -15.62
CA ASN A 515 31.96 16.28 -16.06
C ASN A 515 30.73 16.47 -15.16
N TYR A 516 29.95 15.41 -14.92
CA TYR A 516 28.72 15.49 -14.16
C TYR A 516 28.97 15.84 -12.69
N THR A 517 30.02 15.30 -12.06
CA THR A 517 30.37 15.70 -10.69
C THR A 517 30.79 17.15 -10.59
N SER A 518 31.57 17.65 -11.57
CA SER A 518 31.96 19.07 -11.60
C SER A 518 30.74 19.99 -11.72
N ILE A 519 29.73 19.61 -12.51
CA ILE A 519 28.49 20.39 -12.66
C ILE A 519 27.67 20.34 -11.36
N ALA A 520 27.48 19.15 -10.78
CA ALA A 520 26.71 19.00 -9.54
C ALA A 520 27.31 19.82 -8.39
N HIS A 521 28.64 19.82 -8.23
CA HIS A 521 29.32 20.61 -7.20
C HIS A 521 29.26 22.13 -7.45
N ASP A 522 29.32 22.59 -8.71
CA ASP A 522 29.06 23.99 -9.04
C ASP A 522 27.61 24.39 -8.73
N TYR A 523 26.66 23.51 -9.06
CA TYR A 523 25.23 23.78 -8.86
C TYR A 523 24.85 23.78 -7.38
N ILE A 524 25.34 22.83 -6.57
CA ILE A 524 24.99 22.80 -5.15
C ILE A 524 25.51 24.05 -4.41
N THR A 525 26.67 24.58 -4.81
CA THR A 525 27.22 25.83 -4.26
C THR A 525 26.28 27.00 -4.54
N LYS A 526 25.79 27.13 -5.79
CA LYS A 526 24.84 28.19 -6.18
C LYS A 526 23.45 27.99 -5.58
N TRP A 527 22.99 26.75 -5.53
CA TRP A 527 21.71 26.38 -4.93
C TRP A 527 21.65 26.81 -3.47
N GLU A 528 22.74 26.66 -2.72
CA GLU A 528 22.80 27.09 -1.32
C GLU A 528 22.66 28.62 -1.20
N GLU A 529 23.28 29.39 -2.10
CA GLU A 529 23.13 30.85 -2.16
C GLU A 529 21.70 31.30 -2.50
N PHE A 530 21.00 30.56 -3.37
CA PHE A 530 19.66 30.92 -3.84
C PHE A 530 18.54 30.42 -2.93
N GLY A 531 18.75 29.25 -2.32
CA GLY A 531 17.72 28.47 -1.66
C GLY A 531 17.77 28.48 -0.14
N VAL A 532 18.83 29.01 0.49
CA VAL A 532 18.97 29.04 1.96
C VAL A 532 18.94 30.47 2.47
N ASN A 533 17.91 30.80 3.25
CA ASN A 533 17.82 32.07 3.97
C ASN A 533 18.70 32.02 5.23
N LYS A 534 20.00 32.31 5.05
CA LYS A 534 20.97 32.40 6.16
C LYS A 534 20.75 33.61 7.08
N ALA A 535 19.94 34.58 6.66
CA ALA A 535 19.64 35.77 7.44
C ALA A 535 18.46 35.57 8.42
N ALA A 536 17.66 34.52 8.23
CA ALA A 536 16.64 34.12 9.19
C ALA A 536 17.25 33.62 10.51
N ASN A 537 16.43 33.59 11.56
CA ASN A 537 16.83 33.06 12.88
C ASN A 537 15.72 32.16 13.46
N PRO A 538 15.89 30.82 13.44
CA PRO A 538 17.03 30.11 12.84
C PRO A 538 17.06 30.24 11.31
N PRO A 539 18.23 30.06 10.66
CA PRO A 539 18.32 29.89 9.22
C PRO A 539 17.44 28.73 8.73
N HIS A 540 16.99 28.78 7.47
CA HIS A 540 16.22 27.70 6.84
C HIS A 540 16.27 27.79 5.31
N SER A 541 15.89 26.72 4.62
CA SER A 541 15.63 26.78 3.16
C SER A 541 14.32 27.51 2.88
N ILE A 542 14.27 28.20 1.73
CA ILE A 542 13.06 28.84 1.23
C ILE A 542 12.35 27.94 0.22
N LEU A 543 11.05 28.09 0.05
CA LEU A 543 10.28 27.27 -0.90
C LEU A 543 10.67 27.58 -2.36
N THR A 544 10.80 28.87 -2.67
CA THR A 544 11.13 29.37 -4.01
C THR A 544 12.22 30.42 -3.90
N TYR A 545 13.16 30.40 -4.85
CA TYR A 545 14.24 31.39 -4.89
C TYR A 545 13.73 32.83 -4.88
N ASN A 546 14.52 33.71 -4.27
CA ASN A 546 14.24 35.14 -4.11
C ASN A 546 12.97 35.47 -3.29
N ASN A 547 12.49 34.53 -2.47
CA ASN A 547 11.40 34.79 -1.53
C ASN A 547 11.75 34.31 -0.12
N ASP A 548 12.48 35.15 0.60
CA ASP A 548 12.97 34.93 1.96
C ASP A 548 11.87 34.70 3.02
N SER A 549 10.62 35.00 2.70
CA SER A 549 9.47 34.81 3.59
C SER A 549 8.87 33.39 3.54
N THR A 550 9.36 32.54 2.64
CA THR A 550 8.84 31.20 2.42
C THR A 550 9.70 30.12 3.06
N HIS A 551 9.13 28.93 3.28
CA HIS A 551 9.83 27.75 3.76
C HIS A 551 9.11 26.48 3.28
N GLY A 552 9.75 25.33 3.45
CA GLY A 552 9.15 24.01 3.23
C GLY A 552 10.05 22.86 3.69
N LEU A 553 9.48 21.67 3.75
CA LEU A 553 10.19 20.43 3.98
C LEU A 553 11.18 20.18 2.83
N LEU A 554 12.42 19.91 3.20
CA LEU A 554 13.50 19.67 2.23
C LEU A 554 13.72 18.17 2.04
N TYR A 555 12.64 17.45 1.74
CA TYR A 555 12.62 15.98 1.74
C TYR A 555 13.55 15.34 0.68
N ASN A 556 13.89 16.04 -0.41
CA ASN A 556 14.82 15.50 -1.42
C ASN A 556 16.27 15.42 -0.93
N LEU A 557 16.58 16.07 0.19
CA LEU A 557 17.86 15.93 0.89
C LEU A 557 18.11 14.48 1.35
N TYR A 558 17.05 13.68 1.50
CA TYR A 558 17.12 12.24 1.79
C TYR A 558 17.96 11.49 0.75
N ASN A 559 17.84 11.86 -0.54
CA ASN A 559 18.51 11.16 -1.63
C ASN A 559 20.04 11.26 -1.55
N ASP A 560 20.59 12.38 -1.10
CA ASP A 560 22.05 12.52 -0.90
C ASP A 560 22.58 11.49 0.10
N ARG A 561 21.83 11.26 1.20
CA ARG A 561 22.17 10.26 2.23
C ARG A 561 21.91 8.84 1.76
N LEU A 562 20.74 8.58 1.16
CA LEU A 562 20.37 7.27 0.61
C LEU A 562 21.44 6.75 -0.36
N LEU A 563 21.94 7.63 -1.22
CA LEU A 563 22.89 7.31 -2.28
C LEU A 563 24.36 7.49 -1.86
N SER A 564 24.60 7.98 -0.64
CA SER A 564 25.95 8.22 -0.10
C SER A 564 26.80 9.14 -0.98
N LEU A 565 26.19 10.20 -1.54
CA LEU A 565 26.87 11.10 -2.48
C LEU A 565 27.82 12.07 -1.78
N ASN A 566 27.45 12.52 -0.56
CA ASN A 566 28.15 13.57 0.17
C ASN A 566 28.29 14.87 -0.64
N LEU A 567 27.27 15.19 -1.44
CA LEU A 567 27.21 16.38 -2.27
C LEU A 567 26.78 17.60 -1.45
N VAL A 568 25.74 17.43 -0.62
CA VAL A 568 25.16 18.53 0.14
C VAL A 568 25.94 18.75 1.45
N PRO A 569 26.37 19.99 1.77
CA PRO A 569 27.08 20.28 3.01
C PRO A 569 26.27 19.90 4.27
N GLN A 570 26.96 19.37 5.29
CA GLN A 570 26.33 18.99 6.57
C GLN A 570 25.56 20.15 7.22
N GLU A 571 26.04 21.39 7.08
CA GLU A 571 25.39 22.59 7.61
C GLU A 571 23.92 22.73 7.14
N VAL A 572 23.59 22.28 5.92
CA VAL A 572 22.20 22.32 5.41
C VAL A 572 21.29 21.40 6.23
N TYR A 573 21.75 20.20 6.59
CA TYR A 573 21.01 19.26 7.44
C TYR A 573 20.80 19.83 8.84
N ASP A 574 21.84 20.46 9.41
CA ASP A 574 21.80 21.04 10.75
C ASP A 574 20.86 22.25 10.80
N ILE A 575 20.86 23.08 9.75
CA ILE A 575 19.95 24.21 9.53
C ILE A 575 18.50 23.72 9.53
N GLN A 576 18.18 22.72 8.70
CA GLN A 576 16.82 22.18 8.63
C GLN A 576 16.37 21.55 9.95
N SER A 577 17.25 20.76 10.57
CA SER A 577 16.98 20.13 11.86
C SER A 577 16.64 21.14 12.95
N SER A 578 17.30 22.31 12.93
CA SER A 578 17.06 23.40 13.87
C SER A 578 15.79 24.19 13.55
N PHE A 579 15.39 24.25 12.27
CA PHE A 579 14.24 25.03 11.82
C PHE A 579 12.91 24.31 12.03
N TYR A 580 12.79 23.02 11.69
CA TYR A 580 11.52 22.29 11.76
C TYR A 580 10.78 22.40 13.12
N PRO A 581 11.44 22.27 14.30
CA PRO A 581 10.77 22.44 15.59
C PRO A 581 10.13 23.83 15.79
N THR A 582 10.54 24.85 15.02
CA THR A 582 10.02 26.22 15.17
C THR A 582 8.68 26.44 14.46
N ILE A 583 8.30 25.52 13.56
CA ILE A 583 7.06 25.57 12.78
C ILE A 583 6.17 24.32 12.98
N GLU A 584 6.60 23.41 13.85
CA GLU A 584 5.85 22.24 14.32
C GLU A 584 4.41 22.61 14.70
N GLN A 585 3.47 21.76 14.29
CA GLN A 585 2.06 21.82 14.63
C GLN A 585 1.65 20.57 15.41
N LYS A 586 0.35 20.36 15.62
CA LYS A 586 -0.13 19.28 16.50
C LYS A 586 0.27 17.87 16.02
N TYR A 587 0.33 17.68 14.70
CA TYR A 587 0.47 16.40 14.02
C TYR A 587 1.61 16.39 12.99
N GLY A 588 2.59 17.28 13.13
CA GLY A 588 3.75 17.33 12.24
C GLY A 588 4.07 18.74 11.77
N VAL A 589 4.81 18.83 10.67
CA VAL A 589 5.34 20.10 10.15
C VAL A 589 4.71 20.41 8.79
N PRO A 590 4.18 21.62 8.57
CA PRO A 590 3.61 21.99 7.28
C PRO A 590 4.61 21.80 6.13
N LEU A 591 4.16 21.16 5.06
CA LEU A 591 4.90 20.85 3.84
C LEU A 591 5.62 22.09 3.31
N ASP A 592 4.90 23.19 3.13
CA ASP A 592 5.47 24.48 2.75
C ASP A 592 4.47 25.63 2.91
N THR A 593 4.91 26.85 2.63
CA THR A 593 4.11 28.08 2.80
C THR A 593 2.95 28.29 1.80
N ARG A 594 2.74 27.42 0.80
CA ARG A 594 1.57 27.51 -0.11
C ARG A 594 0.27 27.23 0.65
N HIS A 595 0.33 26.30 1.61
CA HIS A 595 -0.79 25.90 2.44
C HIS A 595 -0.35 25.87 3.91
N PRO A 596 -1.07 26.54 4.82
CA PRO A 596 -0.59 26.72 6.19
C PRO A 596 -0.47 25.41 6.98
N PHE A 597 -1.20 24.36 6.60
CA PHE A 597 -1.28 23.14 7.39
C PHE A 597 -1.11 21.83 6.60
N TYR A 598 -1.08 21.85 5.25
CA TYR A 598 -0.85 20.62 4.47
C TYR A 598 0.49 20.01 4.89
N THR A 599 0.53 18.70 5.10
CA THR A 599 1.77 17.93 5.20
C THR A 599 1.66 16.62 4.45
N LYS A 600 2.81 15.97 4.25
CA LYS A 600 2.84 14.59 3.81
C LYS A 600 3.63 13.67 4.74
N SER A 601 3.04 12.56 5.13
CA SER A 601 3.63 11.65 6.12
C SER A 601 4.91 10.97 5.62
N ASP A 602 4.99 10.60 4.35
CA ASP A 602 6.20 10.08 3.72
C ASP A 602 7.31 11.13 3.64
N TRP A 603 6.98 12.40 3.32
CA TRP A 603 7.96 13.49 3.34
C TRP A 603 8.47 13.82 4.74
N GLU A 604 7.59 13.80 5.75
CA GLU A 604 8.01 13.94 7.15
C GLU A 604 8.99 12.85 7.56
N ILE A 605 8.76 11.59 7.16
CA ILE A 605 9.71 10.50 7.43
C ILE A 605 11.02 10.63 6.64
N PHE A 606 11.00 11.14 5.41
CA PHE A 606 12.23 11.42 4.67
C PHE A 606 13.06 12.51 5.36
N CYS A 607 12.41 13.56 5.87
CA CYS A 607 13.06 14.58 6.69
C CYS A 607 13.56 14.00 8.02
N ALA A 608 12.76 13.20 8.73
CA ALA A 608 13.15 12.54 9.97
C ALA A 608 14.39 11.66 9.79
N ALA A 609 14.49 10.94 8.66
CA ALA A 609 15.58 10.01 8.38
C ALA A 609 16.98 10.65 8.39
N ILE A 610 17.05 11.95 8.11
CA ILE A 610 18.30 12.69 7.93
C ILE A 610 18.47 13.84 8.93
N ALA A 611 17.49 14.05 9.81
CA ALA A 611 17.52 15.12 10.79
C ALA A 611 18.34 14.72 12.04
N SER A 612 18.57 15.69 12.92
CA SER A 612 19.07 15.40 14.27
C SER A 612 18.15 14.41 14.99
N GLN A 613 18.69 13.65 15.95
CA GLN A 613 17.89 12.67 16.70
C GLN A 613 16.65 13.30 17.35
N GLU A 614 16.79 14.47 17.98
CA GLU A 614 15.65 15.17 18.63
C GLU A 614 14.57 15.55 17.60
N THR A 615 14.98 16.06 16.45
CA THR A 615 14.06 16.43 15.35
C THR A 615 13.40 15.21 14.71
N ARG A 616 14.16 14.12 14.52
CA ARG A 616 13.65 12.85 14.01
C ARG A 616 12.55 12.30 14.93
N ASP A 617 12.83 12.25 16.22
CA ASP A 617 11.91 11.69 17.21
C ASP A 617 10.61 12.54 17.28
N MET A 618 10.70 13.86 17.12
CA MET A 618 9.53 14.76 16.99
C MET A 618 8.62 14.37 15.81
N PHE A 619 9.16 14.32 14.57
CA PHE A 619 8.38 13.94 13.38
C PHE A 619 7.69 12.58 13.56
N ILE A 620 8.43 11.59 14.07
CA ILE A 620 7.92 10.24 14.27
C ILE A 620 6.79 10.22 15.31
N SER A 621 6.98 10.88 16.45
CA SER A 621 5.97 10.93 17.52
C SER A 621 4.72 11.72 17.09
N ASP A 622 4.86 12.78 16.29
CA ASP A 622 3.74 13.54 15.75
C ASP A 622 2.88 12.72 14.78
N LEU A 623 3.53 11.96 13.90
CA LEU A 623 2.84 11.02 13.02
C LEU A 623 2.12 9.91 13.80
N VAL A 624 2.76 9.35 14.84
CA VAL A 624 2.13 8.33 15.70
C VAL A 624 0.96 8.91 16.49
N LYS A 625 1.06 10.16 16.92
CA LYS A 625 -0.05 10.89 17.54
C LYS A 625 -1.19 11.08 16.56
N TRP A 626 -0.91 11.42 15.30
CA TRP A 626 -1.93 11.45 14.24
C TRP A 626 -2.59 10.07 14.07
N VAL A 627 -1.81 8.99 13.96
CA VAL A 627 -2.35 7.62 13.84
C VAL A 627 -3.33 7.30 14.97
N ASN A 628 -2.97 7.63 16.22
CA ASN A 628 -3.81 7.35 17.38
C ASN A 628 -5.06 8.25 17.47
N GLU A 629 -4.95 9.52 17.10
CA GLU A 629 -6.01 10.53 17.32
C GLU A 629 -6.86 10.83 16.06
N THR A 630 -6.45 10.40 14.88
CA THR A 630 -7.05 10.83 13.61
C THR A 630 -8.56 10.56 13.57
N PRO A 631 -9.36 11.56 13.13
CA PRO A 631 -10.81 11.40 12.94
C PRO A 631 -11.15 10.58 11.69
N ASN A 632 -10.16 10.35 10.82
CA ASN A 632 -10.35 9.65 9.55
C ASN A 632 -10.54 8.14 9.77
N SER A 633 -11.42 7.53 8.97
CA SER A 633 -11.69 6.09 8.93
C SER A 633 -11.20 5.40 7.65
N LYS A 634 -10.43 6.11 6.83
CA LYS A 634 -9.79 5.62 5.60
C LYS A 634 -8.43 4.99 5.90
N ALA A 635 -7.88 4.28 4.92
CA ALA A 635 -6.51 3.76 4.96
C ALA A 635 -5.49 4.88 5.27
N PHE A 636 -4.32 4.50 5.81
CA PHE A 636 -3.29 5.44 6.25
C PHE A 636 -2.94 6.44 5.13
N THR A 637 -3.20 7.72 5.39
CA THR A 637 -3.08 8.79 4.39
C THR A 637 -1.66 9.33 4.33
N ASP A 638 -1.24 9.71 3.13
CA ASP A 638 -0.03 10.49 2.90
C ASP A 638 -0.27 11.98 2.93
N LEU A 639 -1.51 12.48 2.94
CA LEU A 639 -1.82 13.91 3.01
C LEU A 639 -2.87 14.19 4.10
N TYR A 640 -2.57 15.14 4.99
CA TYR A 640 -3.46 15.61 6.03
C TYR A 640 -3.07 17.03 6.50
N GLU A 641 -3.95 17.64 7.28
CA GLU A 641 -3.78 18.96 7.89
C GLU A 641 -3.11 18.82 9.27
N THR A 642 -1.94 19.44 9.45
CA THR A 642 -1.11 19.27 10.66
C THR A 642 -1.73 19.86 11.95
N ASN A 643 -2.72 20.74 11.85
CA ASN A 643 -3.39 21.37 13.00
C ASN A 643 -4.49 20.49 13.62
N ASP A 644 -5.25 19.76 12.80
CA ASP A 644 -6.42 18.99 13.24
C ASP A 644 -6.47 17.53 12.75
N GLY A 645 -5.59 17.15 11.82
CA GLY A 645 -5.42 15.78 11.33
C GLY A 645 -6.47 15.36 10.30
N GLU A 646 -7.35 16.26 9.87
CA GLU A 646 -8.32 16.02 8.80
C GLU A 646 -7.61 15.93 7.44
N GLN A 647 -8.28 15.36 6.45
CA GLN A 647 -7.83 15.47 5.07
C GLN A 647 -8.23 16.81 4.47
N PRO A 648 -7.40 17.40 3.60
CA PRO A 648 -7.78 18.61 2.88
C PRO A 648 -9.08 18.45 2.10
N ASP A 649 -9.91 19.49 2.13
CA ASP A 649 -11.18 19.52 1.40
C ASP A 649 -10.98 19.25 -0.10
N GLY A 650 -11.68 18.23 -0.62
CA GLY A 650 -11.66 17.88 -2.03
C GLY A 650 -10.51 16.96 -2.47
N ILE A 651 -9.61 16.56 -1.56
CA ILE A 651 -8.53 15.60 -1.83
C ILE A 651 -8.78 14.32 -1.02
N ASP A 652 -8.80 13.17 -1.69
CA ASP A 652 -9.12 11.87 -1.08
C ASP A 652 -7.95 10.88 -1.16
N PHE A 653 -6.78 11.28 -0.66
CA PHE A 653 -5.62 10.38 -0.66
C PHE A 653 -5.80 9.25 0.35
N LYS A 654 -5.97 8.03 -0.13
CA LYS A 654 -6.18 6.85 0.71
C LYS A 654 -5.52 5.65 0.06
N ALA A 655 -4.97 4.76 0.88
CA ALA A 655 -4.37 3.51 0.40
C ALA A 655 -3.25 3.71 -0.64
N ARG A 656 -2.67 4.91 -0.76
CA ARG A 656 -1.57 5.20 -1.69
C ARG A 656 -0.33 4.38 -1.33
N PRO A 657 0.41 3.85 -2.33
CA PRO A 657 1.60 3.06 -2.05
C PRO A 657 2.79 3.86 -1.53
N VAL A 658 2.74 5.19 -1.59
CA VAL A 658 3.80 6.08 -1.10
C VAL A 658 4.09 5.89 0.40
N MET A 659 3.19 5.23 1.14
CA MET A 659 3.47 4.76 2.51
C MET A 659 4.65 3.79 2.61
N GLY A 660 5.12 3.21 1.51
CA GLY A 660 6.42 2.53 1.46
C GLY A 660 7.58 3.42 1.96
N GLY A 661 7.43 4.75 1.89
CA GLY A 661 8.35 5.74 2.41
C GLY A 661 8.56 5.69 3.92
N MET A 662 7.64 5.08 4.68
CA MET A 662 7.82 4.85 6.12
C MET A 662 9.09 4.04 6.42
N PHE A 663 9.62 3.29 5.46
CA PHE A 663 10.84 2.48 5.60
C PHE A 663 12.15 3.28 5.38
N ALA A 664 12.09 4.60 5.21
CA ALA A 664 13.24 5.41 4.84
C ALA A 664 14.44 5.30 5.79
N LEU A 665 14.21 5.30 7.12
CA LEU A 665 15.29 5.17 8.13
C LEU A 665 15.96 3.80 8.06
N LEU A 666 15.21 2.75 7.73
CA LEU A 666 15.74 1.39 7.64
C LEU A 666 16.75 1.21 6.50
N LEU A 667 16.83 2.17 5.57
CA LEU A 667 17.79 2.18 4.48
C LEU A 667 19.05 3.01 4.74
N LEU A 668 19.14 3.65 5.91
CA LEU A 668 20.29 4.42 6.35
C LEU A 668 20.94 3.75 7.57
N ASP A 669 22.27 3.75 7.61
CA ASP A 669 22.99 3.29 8.79
C ASP A 669 22.78 4.28 9.94
N GLY A 670 22.56 3.77 11.16
CA GLY A 670 22.32 4.59 12.34
C GLY A 670 22.61 3.84 13.64
N ASP A 671 22.45 4.53 14.78
CA ASP A 671 22.63 3.92 16.10
C ASP A 671 21.60 2.81 16.31
N GLY A 672 22.06 1.55 16.26
CA GLY A 672 21.22 0.36 16.45
C GLY A 672 20.62 -0.23 15.17
N ASN A 673 20.61 0.50 14.06
CA ASN A 673 20.18 0.01 12.75
C ASN A 673 21.37 -0.21 11.81
N SER A 674 21.44 -1.39 11.20
CA SER A 674 22.34 -1.66 10.07
C SER A 674 21.47 -1.76 8.82
N ALA A 675 21.63 -0.83 7.89
CA ALA A 675 20.84 -0.85 6.67
C ALA A 675 21.09 -2.17 5.90
N PRO A 676 20.10 -2.66 5.12
CA PRO A 676 20.33 -3.75 4.19
C PRO A 676 21.57 -3.46 3.35
N GLY A 677 22.50 -4.43 3.32
CA GLY A 677 23.84 -4.20 2.79
C GLY A 677 23.84 -3.65 1.36
N LYS A 678 24.67 -2.63 1.11
CA LYS A 678 25.06 -2.23 -0.24
C LYS A 678 26.14 -3.19 -0.75
N LEU A 679 25.97 -3.73 -1.95
CA LEU A 679 26.95 -4.60 -2.59
C LEU A 679 28.07 -3.81 -3.28
N LEU A 680 27.90 -2.49 -3.47
CA LEU A 680 28.87 -1.57 -4.07
C LEU A 680 29.26 -0.43 -3.12
#